data_AF-A0A960MDB1-F1
#
_entry.id   AF-A0A960MDB1-F1
#
_cell.length_a   1.000
_cell.length_b   1.000
_cell.length_c   1.000
_cell.angle_alpha   90.00
_cell.angle_beta   90.00
_cell.angle_gamma   90.00
#
_symmetry.space_group_name_H-M   'P 1'
#
loop_
_entity.id
_entity.type
_entity.pdbx_description
1 polymer ?
#
loop_
_entity_poly.entity_id
_entity_poly.type
_entity_poly.pdbx_seq_one_letter_code
_entity_poly.pdbx_strand_id
1 'polypeptide(L)'
;MPGILETLSLRDAPVCGRIFSPEQIQRGVRYFREGRVKVVTSNVNGTFAGIFGQVHDLNGGPTAEVSVVVRRTGDGDWSIDGRASTERQSNTDRVVALLLAAKAELGAPEAIESLKFPATIHCFRADVRTGILHWDDYDARTLLENLPMARVIGRDDCDDQIETWLRRCGLRRLVELYPWDEIDPACRECYAFPAKTLAEQEMRWAEFLANHPPQEEGIDARLDFSTDFGLSVMQPADWYGEIAETESEDGIDWFGFECGIRIGREKVNLLPCLVEYLRCQPSNFRLSDLKQLDPKTRIPIRIEDSSRYVAIPVSKLQAVLGILAELFDDDPLDPKGKLKLHSLRAAQLVMESSHSGEGNRLVDQAPDYLLKSAEDLEHLRPQADSEVPQGFQATLRPYQEDGFRWLQFLREQGLGGVLADDMGLGKTVQTLCHLFEEKKSGRGNLPCLIIAPKSVVPNWEKEAKKFAPSLTVLALQGNQRKKYYPVLKYSDLVVTSYPVLLRDADELLAQEFHYVVLDEAHTIKNAGSQVTQVAWKIKARHRLALSGTPIENHLGELWSQLDLAMPGLLGRRAAFDAIFRRPIEKFGAIEPLERLRARIRPFLLRRTKESVELDLPPKTEVVEYVDLDTAQRDLYESLRL
;
A
#
# COMPACT_ATOMS: atom_id res chain seq x y z
N MET A 1 1.27 -86.83 0.33
CA MET A 1 0.34 -85.89 -0.33
C MET A 1 1.10 -84.61 -0.64
N PRO A 2 1.00 -84.09 -1.86
CA PRO A 2 1.88 -83.01 -2.33
C PRO A 2 1.60 -81.73 -1.55
N GLY A 3 2.68 -81.13 -1.06
CA GLY A 3 2.66 -79.88 -0.32
C GLY A 3 2.02 -78.77 -1.16
N ILE A 4 1.15 -78.02 -0.49
CA ILE A 4 0.51 -76.81 -1.00
C ILE A 4 1.60 -75.90 -1.55
N LEU A 5 1.66 -75.79 -2.87
CA LEU A 5 2.46 -74.79 -3.58
C LEU A 5 2.02 -73.42 -3.06
N GLU A 6 2.97 -72.60 -2.64
CA GLU A 6 2.73 -71.20 -2.26
C GLU A 6 1.90 -70.53 -3.36
N THR A 7 0.64 -70.23 -3.04
CA THR A 7 -0.26 -69.41 -3.84
C THR A 7 0.48 -68.14 -4.21
N LEU A 8 0.41 -67.73 -5.47
CA LEU A 8 0.85 -66.41 -5.93
C LEU A 8 0.27 -65.37 -4.95
N SER A 9 1.10 -64.86 -4.03
CA SER A 9 0.62 -63.98 -2.95
C SER A 9 0.37 -62.61 -3.56
N LEU A 10 -0.82 -62.47 -4.16
CA LEU A 10 -1.38 -61.18 -4.54
C LEU A 10 -1.82 -60.37 -3.31
N ARG A 11 -1.59 -60.86 -2.08
CA ARG A 11 -2.09 -60.28 -0.83
C ARG A 11 -1.29 -59.09 -0.32
N ASP A 12 -0.01 -58.97 -0.64
CA ASP A 12 0.77 -57.76 -0.34
C ASP A 12 0.74 -56.86 -1.55
N ALA A 13 0.06 -55.70 -1.52
CA ALA A 13 -0.16 -54.74 -2.63
C ALA A 13 0.93 -54.74 -3.74
N PRO A 14 0.96 -55.72 -4.68
CA PRO A 14 2.22 -56.08 -5.33
C PRO A 14 2.31 -55.41 -6.69
N VAL A 15 1.99 -54.12 -6.74
CA VAL A 15 1.72 -53.46 -8.00
C VAL A 15 2.24 -52.03 -8.04
N CYS A 16 2.16 -51.28 -6.94
CA CYS A 16 2.55 -49.88 -6.93
C CYS A 16 4.08 -49.72 -6.96
N GLY A 17 4.63 -49.23 -8.07
CA GLY A 17 6.05 -48.86 -8.20
C GLY A 17 7.04 -49.99 -8.50
N ARG A 18 6.63 -51.27 -8.40
CA ARG A 18 7.46 -52.42 -8.82
C ARG A 18 7.13 -52.96 -10.21
N ILE A 19 5.85 -52.89 -10.63
CA ILE A 19 5.39 -53.47 -11.90
C ILE A 19 4.51 -52.47 -12.68
N PHE A 20 3.60 -51.76 -12.00
CA PHE A 20 2.78 -50.71 -12.63
C PHE A 20 2.85 -49.40 -11.84
N SER A 21 2.66 -48.28 -12.53
CA SER A 21 2.54 -46.95 -11.91
C SER A 21 1.18 -46.80 -11.19
N PRO A 22 1.07 -45.89 -10.19
CA PRO A 22 -0.21 -45.60 -9.53
C PRO A 22 -1.34 -45.26 -10.52
N GLU A 23 -1.03 -44.53 -11.59
CA GLU A 23 -1.98 -44.14 -12.64
C GLU A 23 -2.49 -45.35 -13.44
N GLN A 24 -1.60 -46.27 -13.83
CA GLN A 24 -1.97 -47.52 -14.51
C GLN A 24 -2.85 -48.41 -13.63
N ILE A 25 -2.60 -48.40 -12.31
CA ILE A 25 -3.43 -49.12 -11.34
C ILE A 25 -4.81 -48.50 -11.23
N GLN A 26 -4.91 -47.17 -11.08
CA GLN A 26 -6.19 -46.46 -11.03
C GLN A 26 -7.03 -46.71 -12.30
N ARG A 27 -6.41 -46.62 -13.48
CA ARG A 27 -7.09 -46.90 -14.75
C ARG A 27 -7.55 -48.35 -14.83
N GLY A 28 -6.70 -49.31 -14.46
CA GLY A 28 -7.08 -50.73 -14.40
C GLY A 28 -8.22 -51.04 -13.42
N VAL A 29 -8.24 -50.40 -12.24
CA VAL A 29 -9.33 -50.51 -11.26
C VAL A 29 -10.65 -50.01 -11.84
N ARG A 30 -10.63 -48.95 -12.65
CA ARG A 30 -11.83 -48.42 -13.31
C ARG A 30 -12.45 -49.45 -14.27
N TYR A 31 -11.64 -50.06 -15.14
CA TYR A 31 -12.10 -51.15 -16.04
C TYR A 31 -12.74 -52.31 -15.26
N PHE A 32 -12.16 -52.67 -14.12
CA PHE A 32 -12.68 -53.72 -13.26
C PHE A 32 -14.02 -53.35 -12.60
N ARG A 33 -14.13 -52.15 -12.00
CA ARG A 33 -15.36 -51.66 -11.33
C ARG A 33 -16.54 -51.53 -12.26
N GLU A 34 -16.31 -51.12 -13.51
CA GLU A 34 -17.37 -50.97 -14.52
C GLU A 34 -17.84 -52.31 -15.12
N GLY A 35 -17.37 -53.45 -14.59
CA GLY A 35 -17.77 -54.78 -15.05
C GLY A 35 -17.36 -55.10 -16.49
N ARG A 36 -16.32 -54.41 -16.99
CA ARG A 36 -15.87 -54.49 -18.40
C ARG A 36 -14.86 -55.61 -18.63
N VAL A 37 -14.55 -56.40 -17.61
CA VAL A 37 -13.55 -57.46 -17.66
C VAL A 37 -14.22 -58.81 -17.49
N LYS A 38 -13.95 -59.73 -18.39
CA LYS A 38 -14.40 -61.12 -18.32
C LYS A 38 -13.20 -62.05 -18.37
N VAL A 39 -12.96 -62.77 -17.29
CA VAL A 39 -11.97 -63.86 -17.29
C VAL A 39 -12.57 -65.03 -18.07
N VAL A 40 -11.83 -65.53 -19.06
CA VAL A 40 -12.26 -66.67 -19.90
C VAL A 40 -11.62 -67.95 -19.39
N THR A 41 -10.34 -67.90 -19.05
CA THR A 41 -9.64 -69.02 -18.41
C THR A 41 -8.50 -68.50 -17.53
N SER A 42 -8.31 -69.17 -16.39
CA SER A 42 -7.16 -69.00 -15.52
C SER A 42 -6.58 -70.38 -15.21
N ASN A 43 -5.27 -70.56 -15.45
CA ASN A 43 -4.57 -71.79 -15.13
C ASN A 43 -3.38 -71.46 -14.24
N VAL A 44 -3.37 -72.00 -13.03
CA VAL A 44 -2.35 -71.74 -12.00
C VAL A 44 -1.67 -73.05 -11.66
N ASN A 45 -0.38 -73.14 -11.99
CA ASN A 45 0.44 -74.33 -11.73
C ASN A 45 1.79 -73.89 -11.14
N GLY A 46 1.91 -73.95 -9.82
CA GLY A 46 3.15 -73.81 -9.03
C GLY A 46 3.98 -72.55 -9.27
N THR A 47 4.73 -72.49 -10.36
CA THR A 47 5.63 -71.39 -10.75
C THR A 47 5.10 -70.54 -11.91
N PHE A 48 3.92 -70.88 -12.44
CA PHE A 48 3.34 -70.29 -13.64
C PHE A 48 1.83 -70.03 -13.46
N ALA A 49 1.38 -68.83 -13.83
CA ALA A 49 -0.04 -68.52 -14.01
C ALA A 49 -0.28 -67.92 -15.41
N GLY A 50 -1.18 -68.55 -16.16
CA GLY A 50 -1.68 -68.03 -17.43
C GLY A 50 -3.12 -67.56 -17.26
N ILE A 51 -3.38 -66.28 -17.52
CA ILE A 51 -4.71 -65.69 -17.47
C ILE A 51 -5.07 -65.21 -18.86
N PHE A 52 -6.24 -65.59 -19.33
CA PHE A 52 -6.79 -65.10 -20.59
C PHE A 52 -8.20 -64.60 -20.36
N GLY A 53 -8.48 -63.41 -20.90
CA GLY A 53 -9.78 -62.80 -20.77
C GLY A 53 -10.03 -61.73 -21.81
N GLN A 54 -11.23 -61.19 -21.74
CA GLN A 54 -11.70 -60.13 -22.62
C GLN A 54 -11.90 -58.86 -21.79
N VAL A 55 -11.36 -57.75 -22.29
CA VAL A 55 -11.56 -56.43 -21.70
C VAL A 55 -12.28 -55.56 -22.72
N HIS A 56 -13.49 -55.15 -22.37
CA HIS A 56 -14.28 -54.22 -23.16
C HIS A 56 -13.75 -52.80 -22.96
N ASP A 57 -13.65 -52.05 -24.05
CA ASP A 57 -13.18 -50.67 -23.99
C ASP A 57 -14.19 -49.76 -23.25
N LEU A 58 -13.69 -48.80 -22.46
CA LEU A 58 -14.52 -47.87 -21.70
C LEU A 58 -15.38 -46.99 -22.63
N ASN A 59 -14.88 -46.68 -23.83
CA ASN A 59 -15.56 -45.79 -24.78
C ASN A 59 -16.42 -46.55 -25.81
N GLY A 60 -16.75 -47.82 -25.56
CA GLY A 60 -17.53 -48.64 -26.49
C GLY A 60 -16.74 -49.11 -27.72
N GLY A 61 -15.41 -48.98 -27.69
CA GLY A 61 -14.50 -49.55 -28.67
C GLY A 61 -14.46 -51.09 -28.67
N PRO A 62 -13.68 -51.69 -29.59
CA PRO A 62 -13.64 -53.14 -29.76
C PRO A 62 -13.11 -53.84 -28.50
N THR A 63 -13.72 -54.98 -28.17
CA THR A 63 -13.26 -55.87 -27.09
C THR A 63 -11.86 -56.38 -27.40
N ALA A 64 -10.92 -56.18 -26.47
CA ALA A 64 -9.57 -56.70 -26.59
C ALA A 64 -9.44 -58.04 -25.89
N GLU A 65 -8.82 -59.00 -26.57
CA GLU A 65 -8.38 -60.26 -25.96
C GLU A 65 -7.03 -60.04 -25.31
N VAL A 66 -6.96 -60.26 -23.99
CA VAL A 66 -5.79 -59.99 -23.17
C VAL A 66 -5.28 -61.31 -22.62
N SER A 67 -4.02 -61.61 -22.88
CA SER A 67 -3.31 -62.74 -22.29
C SER A 67 -2.21 -62.23 -21.37
N VAL A 68 -2.18 -62.78 -20.15
CA VAL A 68 -1.19 -62.45 -19.13
C VAL A 68 -0.49 -63.73 -18.70
N VAL A 69 0.82 -63.71 -18.79
CA VAL A 69 1.68 -64.78 -18.28
C VAL A 69 2.47 -64.24 -17.10
N VAL A 70 2.30 -64.88 -15.95
CA VAL A 70 3.03 -64.58 -14.73
C VAL A 70 3.96 -65.75 -14.43
N ARG A 71 5.27 -65.47 -14.31
CA ARG A 71 6.30 -66.48 -14.04
C ARG A 71 7.23 -66.02 -12.92
N ARG A 72 7.63 -66.96 -12.05
CA ARG A 72 8.67 -66.71 -11.04
C ARG A 72 10.06 -66.78 -11.70
N THR A 73 10.87 -65.74 -11.55
CA THR A 73 12.25 -65.69 -12.05
C THR A 73 13.19 -66.48 -11.12
N GLY A 74 14.39 -66.81 -11.62
CA GLY A 74 15.39 -67.58 -10.86
C GLY A 74 15.84 -66.93 -9.54
N ASP A 75 15.65 -65.62 -9.42
CA ASP A 75 16.01 -64.82 -8.24
C ASP A 75 14.89 -64.74 -7.18
N GLY A 76 13.75 -65.42 -7.43
CA GLY A 76 12.62 -65.49 -6.51
C GLY A 76 11.54 -64.42 -6.74
N ASP A 77 11.79 -63.43 -7.60
CA ASP A 77 10.85 -62.39 -8.01
C ASP A 77 9.84 -62.87 -9.06
N TRP A 78 8.72 -62.14 -9.23
CA TRP A 78 7.72 -62.44 -10.26
C TRP A 78 7.89 -61.50 -11.46
N SER A 79 7.76 -62.04 -12.67
CA SER A 79 7.71 -61.25 -13.92
C SER A 79 6.38 -61.47 -14.64
N ILE A 80 5.86 -60.41 -15.25
CA ILE A 80 4.60 -60.40 -15.99
C ILE A 80 4.88 -60.05 -17.45
N ASP A 81 4.46 -60.91 -18.38
CA ASP A 81 4.37 -60.59 -19.81
C ASP A 81 2.89 -60.55 -20.20
N GLY A 82 2.42 -59.36 -20.56
CA GLY A 82 1.03 -59.09 -20.94
C GLY A 82 0.95 -58.67 -22.40
N ARG A 83 0.12 -59.37 -23.19
CA ARG A 83 -0.15 -59.02 -24.59
C ARG A 83 -1.65 -58.96 -24.82
N ALA A 84 -2.13 -57.83 -25.33
CA ALA A 84 -3.44 -57.77 -25.98
C ALA A 84 -3.25 -57.71 -27.50
N SER A 85 -4.26 -58.18 -28.24
CA SER A 85 -4.24 -58.29 -29.70
C SER A 85 -4.13 -56.93 -30.44
N THR A 86 -4.24 -55.80 -29.73
CA THR A 86 -4.17 -54.45 -30.31
C THR A 86 -3.30 -53.50 -29.45
N GLU A 87 -2.23 -52.96 -30.05
CA GLU A 87 -1.31 -51.88 -29.61
C GLU A 87 -0.72 -51.86 -28.17
N ARG A 88 0.61 -51.69 -28.07
CA ARG A 88 1.38 -51.84 -26.82
C ARG A 88 1.10 -50.83 -25.70
N GLN A 89 0.65 -49.60 -25.97
CA GLN A 89 0.43 -48.58 -24.92
C GLN A 89 -0.94 -48.72 -24.22
N SER A 90 -1.97 -49.28 -24.88
CA SER A 90 -3.29 -49.57 -24.31
C SER A 90 -3.31 -50.84 -23.44
N ASN A 91 -2.22 -51.61 -23.45
CA ASN A 91 -2.22 -52.96 -22.89
C ASN A 91 -2.04 -53.01 -21.39
N THR A 92 -1.33 -52.05 -20.77
CA THR A 92 -0.97 -52.14 -19.36
C THR A 92 -2.20 -52.03 -18.44
N ASP A 93 -3.10 -51.08 -18.71
CA ASP A 93 -4.31 -50.86 -17.91
C ASP A 93 -5.27 -52.07 -18.02
N ARG A 94 -5.36 -52.67 -19.22
CA ARG A 94 -6.18 -53.86 -19.48
C ARG A 94 -5.59 -55.12 -18.83
N VAL A 95 -4.26 -55.24 -18.81
CA VAL A 95 -3.52 -56.30 -18.08
C VAL A 95 -3.75 -56.17 -16.58
N VAL A 96 -3.68 -54.95 -16.02
CA VAL A 96 -4.00 -54.68 -14.61
C VAL A 96 -5.43 -55.08 -14.32
N ALA A 97 -6.39 -54.64 -15.14
CA ALA A 97 -7.81 -54.93 -14.95
C ALA A 97 -8.11 -56.44 -14.97
N LEU A 98 -7.47 -57.18 -15.89
CA LEU A 98 -7.61 -58.63 -15.97
C LEU A 98 -6.98 -59.36 -14.78
N LEU A 99 -5.84 -58.89 -14.28
CA LEU A 99 -5.23 -59.41 -13.05
C LEU A 99 -6.10 -59.19 -11.82
N LEU A 100 -6.75 -58.01 -11.71
CA LEU A 100 -7.70 -57.71 -10.64
C LEU A 100 -8.93 -58.62 -10.71
N ALA A 101 -9.48 -58.85 -11.90
CA ALA A 101 -10.62 -59.74 -12.09
C ALA A 101 -10.31 -61.20 -11.74
N ALA A 102 -9.16 -61.72 -12.19
CA ALA A 102 -8.74 -63.07 -11.85
C ALA A 102 -8.49 -63.23 -10.34
N LYS A 103 -7.97 -62.19 -9.67
CA LYS A 103 -7.79 -62.18 -8.21
C LYS A 103 -9.13 -62.20 -7.46
N ALA A 104 -10.13 -61.47 -7.97
CA ALA A 104 -11.47 -61.47 -7.40
C ALA A 104 -12.14 -62.86 -7.49
N GLU A 105 -12.01 -63.55 -8.63
CA GLU A 105 -12.52 -64.93 -8.81
C GLU A 105 -11.86 -65.95 -7.88
N LEU A 106 -10.60 -65.73 -7.48
CA LEU A 106 -9.85 -66.59 -6.55
C LEU A 106 -10.14 -66.32 -5.05
N GLY A 107 -11.14 -65.50 -4.73
CA GLY A 107 -11.65 -65.34 -3.36
C GLY A 107 -10.95 -64.28 -2.50
N ALA A 108 -10.38 -63.24 -3.11
CA ALA A 108 -9.80 -62.08 -2.40
C ALA A 108 -10.34 -60.70 -2.85
N PRO A 109 -11.67 -60.47 -2.89
CA PRO A 109 -12.26 -59.21 -3.34
C PRO A 109 -12.03 -58.04 -2.36
N GLU A 110 -12.02 -58.29 -1.05
CA GLU A 110 -11.92 -57.24 0.00
C GLU A 110 -10.61 -56.43 -0.05
N ALA A 111 -9.51 -57.03 -0.52
CA ALA A 111 -8.22 -56.35 -0.68
C ALA A 111 -8.13 -55.49 -1.96
N ILE A 112 -9.13 -55.58 -2.85
CA ILE A 112 -9.22 -54.81 -4.10
C ILE A 112 -10.16 -53.61 -3.90
N GLU A 113 -11.23 -53.79 -3.12
CA GLU A 113 -12.15 -52.71 -2.72
C GLU A 113 -11.48 -51.65 -1.84
N SER A 114 -10.43 -52.02 -1.10
CA SER A 114 -9.65 -51.12 -0.24
C SER A 114 -8.52 -50.34 -0.94
N LEU A 115 -8.30 -50.55 -2.24
CA LEU A 115 -7.36 -49.76 -3.04
C LEU A 115 -7.95 -48.36 -3.29
N LYS A 116 -7.78 -47.47 -2.31
CA LYS A 116 -8.02 -46.03 -2.45
C LYS A 116 -6.69 -45.34 -2.73
N PHE A 117 -6.67 -44.51 -3.77
CA PHE A 117 -5.54 -43.67 -4.09
C PHE A 117 -6.01 -42.22 -4.00
N PRO A 118 -5.30 -41.35 -3.26
CA PRO A 118 -5.68 -39.94 -3.18
C PRO A 118 -5.61 -39.33 -4.57
N ALA A 119 -6.62 -38.52 -4.93
CA ALA A 119 -6.58 -37.80 -6.19
C ALA A 119 -5.43 -36.79 -6.19
N THR A 120 -4.69 -36.80 -7.28
CA THR A 120 -3.58 -35.89 -7.52
C THR A 120 -3.93 -35.05 -8.75
N ILE A 121 -4.16 -33.76 -8.54
CA ILE A 121 -4.40 -32.80 -9.62
C ILE A 121 -3.11 -32.01 -9.85
N HIS A 122 -2.68 -31.93 -11.11
CA HIS A 122 -1.47 -31.23 -11.51
C HIS A 122 -1.80 -29.81 -11.98
N CYS A 123 -1.06 -28.83 -11.46
CA CYS A 123 -1.21 -27.42 -11.78
C CYS A 123 0.12 -26.86 -12.31
N PHE A 124 0.13 -26.31 -13.52
CA PHE A 124 1.31 -25.72 -14.13
C PHE A 124 1.56 -24.29 -13.68
N ARG A 125 2.82 -23.97 -13.36
CA ARG A 125 3.24 -22.60 -13.04
C ARG A 125 3.27 -21.68 -14.27
N ALA A 126 3.68 -22.22 -15.40
CA ALA A 126 4.04 -21.46 -16.59
C ALA A 126 3.00 -21.58 -17.73
N ASP A 127 3.05 -20.65 -18.68
CA ASP A 127 2.28 -20.73 -19.92
C ASP A 127 2.82 -21.87 -20.80
N VAL A 128 1.99 -22.89 -20.95
CA VAL A 128 2.31 -24.10 -21.69
C VAL A 128 2.46 -23.81 -23.21
N ARG A 129 2.00 -22.65 -23.72
CA ARG A 129 2.20 -22.23 -25.13
C ARG A 129 3.66 -22.14 -25.57
N THR A 130 4.56 -21.79 -24.65
CA THR A 130 5.99 -21.68 -24.98
C THR A 130 6.60 -23.03 -25.39
N GLY A 131 6.02 -24.16 -24.92
CA GLY A 131 6.40 -25.51 -25.34
C GLY A 131 5.42 -26.17 -26.34
N ILE A 132 4.19 -25.67 -26.48
CA ILE A 132 3.12 -26.32 -27.25
C ILE A 132 3.17 -26.02 -28.76
N LEU A 133 3.65 -24.85 -29.21
CA LEU A 133 3.47 -24.41 -30.61
C LEU A 133 4.43 -25.03 -31.65
N HIS A 134 5.36 -25.91 -31.26
CA HIS A 134 6.27 -26.59 -32.18
C HIS A 134 6.15 -28.12 -32.07
N TRP A 135 5.04 -28.64 -32.58
CA TRP A 135 4.65 -30.06 -32.50
C TRP A 135 5.38 -31.00 -33.47
N ASP A 136 6.69 -30.81 -33.66
CA ASP A 136 7.54 -31.79 -34.36
C ASP A 136 8.94 -31.97 -33.75
N ASP A 137 9.26 -31.36 -32.61
CA ASP A 137 10.61 -31.45 -32.02
C ASP A 137 10.61 -32.17 -30.66
N TYR A 138 11.57 -33.09 -30.48
CA TYR A 138 11.86 -33.78 -29.21
C TYR A 138 12.05 -32.79 -28.05
N ASP A 139 12.54 -31.59 -28.37
CA ASP A 139 12.79 -30.51 -27.44
C ASP A 139 11.51 -29.93 -26.83
N ALA A 140 10.40 -29.88 -27.58
CA ALA A 140 9.11 -29.39 -27.08
C ALA A 140 8.53 -30.32 -25.99
N ARG A 141 8.63 -31.64 -26.19
CA ARG A 141 8.23 -32.66 -25.19
C ARG A 141 9.14 -32.61 -23.96
N THR A 142 10.44 -32.50 -24.18
CA THR A 142 11.42 -32.37 -23.08
C THR A 142 11.16 -31.10 -22.26
N LEU A 143 10.73 -30.01 -22.89
CA LEU A 143 10.41 -28.77 -22.21
C LEU A 143 9.14 -28.90 -21.35
N LEU A 144 8.09 -29.56 -21.86
CA LEU A 144 6.86 -29.86 -21.12
C LEU A 144 7.08 -30.76 -19.90
N GLU A 145 7.92 -31.80 -20.05
CA GLU A 145 8.28 -32.72 -18.96
C GLU A 145 9.06 -32.05 -17.83
N ASN A 146 9.73 -30.93 -18.12
CA ASN A 146 10.54 -30.16 -17.16
C ASN A 146 9.90 -28.82 -16.77
N LEU A 147 8.59 -28.62 -17.02
CA LEU A 147 7.91 -27.41 -16.59
C LEU A 147 7.68 -27.44 -15.06
N PRO A 148 7.80 -26.29 -14.37
CA PRO A 148 7.51 -26.21 -12.94
C PRO A 148 6.03 -26.51 -12.67
N MET A 149 5.77 -27.46 -11.78
CA MET A 149 4.42 -27.92 -11.44
C MET A 149 4.18 -27.92 -9.93
N ALA A 150 2.94 -27.62 -9.55
CA ALA A 150 2.39 -27.94 -8.25
C ALA A 150 1.43 -29.12 -8.36
N ARG A 151 1.39 -29.97 -7.34
CA ARG A 151 0.46 -31.09 -7.19
C ARG A 151 -0.48 -30.80 -6.03
N VAL A 152 -1.77 -30.83 -6.29
CA VAL A 152 -2.80 -30.83 -5.26
C VAL A 152 -3.13 -32.27 -4.94
N ILE A 153 -2.87 -32.69 -3.70
CA ILE A 153 -3.10 -34.05 -3.23
C ILE A 153 -4.26 -34.01 -2.23
N GLY A 154 -5.41 -34.52 -2.63
CA GLY A 154 -6.61 -34.63 -1.80
C GLY A 154 -6.61 -35.84 -0.86
N ARG A 155 -7.53 -35.86 0.11
CA ARG A 155 -7.95 -37.11 0.78
C ARG A 155 -8.96 -37.88 -0.09
N ASP A 156 -9.30 -39.10 0.30
CA ASP A 156 -10.20 -39.96 -0.48
C ASP A 156 -11.53 -39.25 -0.84
N ASP A 157 -11.97 -39.41 -2.09
CA ASP A 157 -13.30 -39.00 -2.58
C ASP A 157 -13.60 -37.46 -2.57
N CYS A 158 -12.57 -36.59 -2.70
CA CYS A 158 -12.72 -35.12 -2.68
C CYS A 158 -12.45 -34.38 -4.01
N ASP A 159 -12.34 -35.11 -5.13
CA ASP A 159 -11.95 -34.59 -6.45
C ASP A 159 -12.84 -33.44 -6.94
N ASP A 160 -14.15 -33.60 -6.83
CA ASP A 160 -15.13 -32.58 -7.25
C ASP A 160 -15.00 -31.30 -6.42
N GLN A 161 -14.65 -31.42 -5.13
CA GLN A 161 -14.46 -30.28 -4.23
C GLN A 161 -13.17 -29.53 -4.58
N ILE A 162 -12.09 -30.26 -4.86
CA ILE A 162 -10.81 -29.68 -5.28
C ILE A 162 -10.96 -29.00 -6.64
N GLU A 163 -11.61 -29.64 -7.61
CA GLU A 163 -11.83 -29.04 -8.93
C GLU A 163 -12.69 -27.77 -8.82
N THR A 164 -13.75 -27.80 -8.01
CA THR A 164 -14.61 -26.62 -7.78
C THR A 164 -13.81 -25.48 -7.14
N TRP A 165 -12.95 -25.78 -6.18
CA TRP A 165 -12.07 -24.81 -5.54
C TRP A 165 -11.03 -24.22 -6.52
N LEU A 166 -10.32 -25.04 -7.28
CA LEU A 166 -9.35 -24.60 -8.29
C LEU A 166 -10.00 -23.68 -9.34
N ARG A 167 -11.20 -24.03 -9.81
CA ARG A 167 -11.98 -23.22 -10.76
C ARG A 167 -12.42 -21.90 -10.12
N ARG A 168 -12.85 -21.90 -8.87
CA ARG A 168 -13.21 -20.68 -8.12
C ARG A 168 -12.01 -19.75 -7.98
N CYS A 169 -10.82 -20.29 -7.74
CA CYS A 169 -9.57 -19.54 -7.70
C CYS A 169 -9.11 -19.04 -9.07
N GLY A 170 -9.76 -19.45 -10.17
CA GLY A 170 -9.50 -18.95 -11.52
C GLY A 170 -8.61 -19.85 -12.38
N LEU A 171 -8.22 -21.03 -11.90
CA LEU A 171 -7.55 -22.03 -12.74
C LEU A 171 -8.56 -22.68 -13.71
N ARG A 172 -8.06 -23.06 -14.89
CA ARG A 172 -8.82 -23.82 -15.89
C ARG A 172 -8.02 -25.01 -16.37
N ARG A 173 -8.71 -26.04 -16.87
CA ARG A 173 -8.05 -27.17 -17.52
C ARG A 173 -7.31 -26.69 -18.77
N LEU A 174 -6.16 -27.28 -19.08
CA LEU A 174 -5.38 -26.90 -20.26
C LEU A 174 -6.20 -27.01 -21.55
N VAL A 175 -7.05 -28.02 -21.65
CA VAL A 175 -7.95 -28.24 -22.81
C VAL A 175 -9.02 -27.15 -22.99
N GLU A 176 -9.24 -26.31 -21.98
CA GLU A 176 -10.10 -25.13 -22.08
C GLU A 176 -9.32 -23.88 -22.51
N LEU A 177 -7.99 -23.90 -22.39
CA LEU A 177 -7.11 -22.78 -22.68
C LEU A 177 -6.45 -22.90 -24.07
N TYR A 178 -6.21 -24.13 -24.52
CA TYR A 178 -5.50 -24.45 -25.76
C TYR A 178 -6.21 -25.56 -26.55
N PRO A 179 -5.99 -25.65 -27.88
CA PRO A 179 -6.54 -26.71 -28.71
C PRO A 179 -6.14 -28.11 -28.20
N TRP A 180 -7.09 -29.03 -28.20
CA TRP A 180 -6.94 -30.39 -27.65
C TRP A 180 -5.80 -31.19 -28.30
N ASP A 181 -5.62 -30.98 -29.59
CA ASP A 181 -4.62 -31.59 -30.46
C ASP A 181 -3.22 -30.99 -30.28
N GLU A 182 -3.06 -29.90 -29.54
CA GLU A 182 -1.75 -29.29 -29.26
C GLU A 182 -1.22 -29.68 -27.86
N ILE A 183 -2.03 -30.34 -27.02
CA ILE A 183 -1.66 -30.70 -25.65
C ILE A 183 -1.26 -32.18 -25.57
N ASP A 184 -0.12 -32.46 -24.96
CA ASP A 184 0.32 -33.84 -24.67
C ASP A 184 -0.80 -34.61 -23.94
N PRO A 185 -1.18 -35.82 -24.40
CA PRO A 185 -2.23 -36.61 -23.77
C PRO A 185 -2.11 -36.79 -22.25
N ALA A 186 -0.90 -36.83 -21.70
CA ALA A 186 -0.66 -36.95 -20.27
C ALA A 186 -1.00 -35.66 -19.48
N CYS A 187 -0.99 -34.50 -20.15
CA CYS A 187 -1.18 -33.19 -19.53
C CYS A 187 -2.59 -32.60 -19.72
N ARG A 188 -3.49 -33.27 -20.46
CA ARG A 188 -4.82 -32.73 -20.81
C ARG A 188 -5.71 -32.40 -19.61
N GLU A 189 -5.54 -33.14 -18.52
CA GLU A 189 -6.29 -32.94 -17.28
C GLU A 189 -5.58 -31.99 -16.29
N CYS A 190 -4.45 -31.38 -16.69
CA CYS A 190 -3.76 -30.40 -15.86
C CYS A 190 -4.44 -29.03 -15.89
N TYR A 191 -4.16 -28.23 -14.87
CA TYR A 191 -4.73 -26.90 -14.69
C TYR A 191 -3.67 -25.80 -14.80
N ALA A 192 -4.07 -24.63 -15.29
CA ALA A 192 -3.24 -23.42 -15.30
C ALA A 192 -4.11 -22.17 -15.19
N PHE A 193 -3.53 -21.03 -14.83
CA PHE A 193 -4.24 -19.76 -14.95
C PHE A 193 -4.33 -19.31 -16.41
N PRO A 194 -5.43 -18.66 -16.82
CA PRO A 194 -5.48 -17.97 -18.10
C PRO A 194 -4.67 -16.67 -18.02
N ALA A 195 -3.50 -16.61 -18.63
CA ALA A 195 -2.67 -15.40 -18.68
C ALA A 195 -1.99 -15.23 -20.04
N LYS A 196 -1.60 -14.00 -20.38
CA LYS A 196 -0.97 -13.67 -21.67
C LYS A 196 0.55 -13.58 -21.61
N THR A 197 1.10 -13.45 -20.40
CA THR A 197 2.53 -13.26 -20.17
C THR A 197 2.99 -14.06 -18.97
N LEU A 198 4.29 -14.36 -18.91
CA LEU A 198 4.90 -15.05 -17.77
C LEU A 198 4.75 -14.24 -16.47
N ALA A 199 4.92 -12.92 -16.52
CA ALA A 199 4.76 -12.06 -15.35
C ALA A 199 3.32 -12.08 -14.80
N GLU A 200 2.32 -12.13 -15.68
CA GLU A 200 0.91 -12.26 -15.27
C GLU A 200 0.63 -13.65 -14.64
N GLN A 201 1.24 -14.72 -15.17
CA GLN A 201 1.19 -16.06 -14.54
C GLN A 201 1.77 -16.05 -13.13
N GLU A 202 2.99 -15.52 -12.97
CA GLU A 202 3.67 -15.47 -11.68
C GLU A 202 2.89 -14.66 -10.65
N MET A 203 2.31 -13.52 -11.05
CA MET A 203 1.48 -12.71 -10.17
C MET A 203 0.23 -13.46 -9.70
N ARG A 204 -0.48 -14.17 -10.60
CA ARG A 204 -1.67 -14.96 -10.25
C ARG A 204 -1.34 -16.13 -9.32
N TRP A 205 -0.22 -16.81 -9.57
CA TRP A 205 0.28 -17.83 -8.67
C TRP A 205 0.67 -17.26 -7.31
N ALA A 206 1.30 -16.09 -7.27
CA ALA A 206 1.64 -15.44 -6.02
C ALA A 206 0.38 -15.05 -5.21
N GLU A 207 -0.67 -14.57 -5.90
CA GLU A 207 -1.96 -14.25 -5.30
C GLU A 207 -2.68 -15.50 -4.77
N PHE A 208 -2.66 -16.59 -5.53
CA PHE A 208 -3.21 -17.88 -5.13
C PHE A 208 -2.55 -18.43 -3.86
N LEU A 209 -1.23 -18.44 -3.82
CA LEU A 209 -0.48 -18.91 -2.66
C LEU A 209 -0.64 -17.99 -1.43
N ALA A 210 -0.90 -16.70 -1.66
CA ALA A 210 -1.10 -15.73 -0.58
C ALA A 210 -2.49 -15.82 0.07
N ASN A 211 -3.54 -16.09 -0.71
CA ASN A 211 -4.94 -15.93 -0.30
C ASN A 211 -5.77 -17.21 -0.32
N HIS A 212 -5.36 -18.22 -1.07
CA HIS A 212 -6.15 -19.44 -1.27
C HIS A 212 -5.39 -20.72 -0.85
N PRO A 213 -4.75 -20.79 0.34
CA PRO A 213 -4.21 -22.07 0.78
C PRO A 213 -5.37 -23.04 1.07
N PRO A 214 -5.24 -24.34 0.71
CA PRO A 214 -6.33 -25.31 0.82
C PRO A 214 -6.99 -25.35 2.21
N GLN A 215 -6.17 -25.24 3.26
CA GLN A 215 -6.62 -25.30 4.65
C GLN A 215 -7.47 -24.10 5.07
N GLU A 216 -7.18 -22.89 4.58
CA GLU A 216 -7.99 -21.69 4.86
C GLU A 216 -9.32 -21.73 4.09
N GLU A 217 -9.37 -22.48 2.99
CA GLU A 217 -10.54 -22.67 2.13
C GLU A 217 -11.43 -23.86 2.58
N GLY A 218 -11.07 -24.54 3.67
CA GLY A 218 -11.78 -25.71 4.18
C GLY A 218 -11.65 -26.95 3.30
N ILE A 219 -10.65 -26.99 2.42
CA ILE A 219 -10.38 -28.10 1.51
C ILE A 219 -9.36 -29.04 2.17
N ASP A 220 -9.71 -30.33 2.30
CA ASP A 220 -8.83 -31.37 2.83
C ASP A 220 -7.83 -31.85 1.75
N ALA A 221 -6.97 -30.92 1.32
CA ALA A 221 -5.91 -31.16 0.34
C ALA A 221 -4.59 -30.51 0.78
N ARG A 222 -3.48 -31.02 0.23
CA ARG A 222 -2.15 -30.41 0.38
C ARG A 222 -1.57 -30.03 -0.98
N LEU A 223 -0.83 -28.93 -1.00
CA LEU A 223 -0.04 -28.51 -2.15
C LEU A 223 1.40 -29.04 -2.00
N ASP A 224 1.89 -29.71 -3.03
CA ASP A 224 3.27 -30.19 -3.15
C ASP A 224 3.91 -29.58 -4.39
N PHE A 225 5.10 -28.98 -4.25
CA PHE A 225 5.74 -28.20 -5.32
C PHE A 225 6.94 -28.96 -5.87
N SER A 226 7.14 -28.90 -7.18
CA SER A 226 8.38 -29.39 -7.80
C SER A 226 9.59 -28.56 -7.36
N THR A 227 10.79 -29.12 -7.46
CA THR A 227 12.03 -28.48 -6.99
C THR A 227 12.40 -27.22 -7.79
N ASP A 228 12.00 -27.18 -9.05
CA ASP A 228 12.08 -26.07 -9.99
C ASP A 228 10.88 -25.09 -9.89
N PHE A 229 9.98 -25.35 -8.92
CA PHE A 229 8.94 -24.50 -8.32
C PHE A 229 9.21 -23.02 -8.58
N GLY A 230 10.34 -22.56 -8.04
CA GLY A 230 10.96 -21.27 -8.27
C GLY A 230 10.20 -20.06 -7.71
N LEU A 231 8.91 -20.18 -7.37
CA LEU A 231 8.12 -19.12 -6.75
C LEU A 231 8.10 -19.29 -5.23
N SER A 232 8.44 -18.23 -4.50
CA SER A 232 8.35 -18.21 -3.04
C SER A 232 7.48 -17.05 -2.60
N VAL A 233 6.35 -17.35 -1.94
CA VAL A 233 5.48 -16.35 -1.32
C VAL A 233 5.64 -16.46 0.18
N MET A 234 6.20 -15.41 0.78
CA MET A 234 6.48 -15.33 2.20
C MET A 234 5.34 -14.60 2.90
N GLN A 235 4.93 -15.14 4.05
CA GLN A 235 4.01 -14.47 4.97
C GLN A 235 4.85 -13.71 6.01
N PRO A 236 4.80 -12.37 6.04
CA PRO A 236 5.66 -11.61 6.93
C PRO A 236 5.22 -11.77 8.39
N ALA A 237 6.10 -12.33 9.22
CA ALA A 237 5.86 -12.55 10.65
C ALA A 237 6.33 -11.37 11.51
N ASP A 238 7.33 -10.61 11.05
CA ASP A 238 7.92 -9.50 11.80
C ASP A 238 8.09 -8.27 10.89
N TRP A 239 7.42 -7.18 11.28
CA TRP A 239 7.45 -5.90 10.58
C TRP A 239 8.41 -4.95 11.28
N TYR A 240 8.98 -4.01 10.53
CA TYR A 240 9.73 -2.91 11.13
C TYR A 240 9.45 -1.57 10.47
N GLY A 241 9.45 -0.54 11.31
CA GLY A 241 9.52 0.85 10.89
C GLY A 241 10.59 1.60 11.67
N GLU A 242 11.52 2.22 10.96
CA GLU A 242 12.66 2.92 11.56
C GLU A 242 12.72 4.34 10.98
N ILE A 243 12.75 5.34 11.87
CA ILE A 243 13.04 6.74 11.52
C ILE A 243 14.45 7.05 12.01
N ALA A 244 15.29 7.58 11.12
CA ALA A 244 16.64 8.01 11.45
C ALA A 244 16.97 9.37 10.83
N GLU A 245 17.90 10.11 11.43
CA GLU A 245 18.39 11.36 10.88
C GLU A 245 19.06 11.14 9.52
N THR A 246 18.89 12.10 8.62
CA THR A 246 19.64 12.18 7.36
C THR A 246 20.55 13.40 7.38
N GLU A 247 21.78 13.26 6.89
CA GLU A 247 22.70 14.39 6.71
C GLU A 247 22.05 15.39 5.74
N SER A 248 21.81 16.63 6.19
CA SER A 248 21.22 17.70 5.39
C SER A 248 22.19 18.87 5.22
N GLU A 249 22.32 19.37 3.98
CA GLU A 249 23.18 20.51 3.64
C GLU A 249 22.46 21.87 3.84
N ASP A 250 21.11 21.87 3.89
CA ASP A 250 20.28 23.08 3.82
C ASP A 250 19.79 23.62 5.19
N GLY A 251 20.27 23.07 6.31
CA GLY A 251 19.87 23.51 7.66
C GLY A 251 18.42 23.18 8.05
N ILE A 252 17.75 22.31 7.31
CA ILE A 252 16.43 21.74 7.63
C ILE A 252 16.65 20.31 8.15
N ASP A 253 16.07 19.98 9.30
CA ASP A 253 16.13 18.64 9.90
C ASP A 253 15.28 17.65 9.08
N TRP A 254 15.94 16.91 8.20
CA TRP A 254 15.33 15.85 7.41
C TRP A 254 15.59 14.48 8.05
N PHE A 255 14.59 13.61 7.97
CA PHE A 255 14.62 12.24 8.47
C PHE A 255 14.42 11.27 7.32
N GLY A 256 15.15 10.15 7.35
CA GLY A 256 14.87 8.99 6.53
C GLY A 256 13.94 8.03 7.28
N PHE A 257 12.76 7.78 6.73
CA PHE A 257 11.87 6.71 7.15
C PHE A 257 12.08 5.46 6.30
N GLU A 258 12.24 4.32 6.96
CA GLU A 258 12.36 3.00 6.36
C GLU A 258 11.27 2.11 6.92
N CYS A 259 10.55 1.39 6.05
CA CYS A 259 9.55 0.41 6.45
C CYS A 259 9.76 -0.89 5.69
N GLY A 260 9.74 -2.00 6.41
CA GLY A 260 10.06 -3.29 5.86
C GLY A 260 9.64 -4.46 6.72
N ILE A 261 10.18 -5.62 6.39
CA ILE A 261 9.96 -6.87 7.11
C ILE A 261 11.30 -7.55 7.44
N ARG A 262 11.31 -8.36 8.50
CA ARG A 262 12.45 -9.19 8.85
C ARG A 262 12.19 -10.64 8.44
N ILE A 263 13.08 -11.20 7.62
CA ILE A 263 13.05 -12.61 7.19
C ILE A 263 14.28 -13.29 7.80
N GLY A 264 14.08 -14.02 8.90
CA GLY A 264 15.19 -14.61 9.65
C GLY A 264 16.10 -13.54 10.26
N ARG A 265 17.33 -13.39 9.72
CA ARG A 265 18.28 -12.34 10.12
C ARG A 265 18.39 -11.18 9.13
N GLU A 266 17.71 -11.30 7.99
CA GLU A 266 17.77 -10.33 6.89
C GLU A 266 16.65 -9.29 7.05
N LYS A 267 16.99 -8.00 6.90
CA LYS A 267 16.02 -6.91 6.80
C LYS A 267 15.74 -6.62 5.33
N VAL A 268 14.47 -6.59 4.94
CA VAL A 268 14.06 -6.22 3.58
C VAL A 268 13.26 -4.93 3.63
N ASN A 269 13.80 -3.88 3.01
CA ASN A 269 13.11 -2.60 2.85
C ASN A 269 12.02 -2.74 1.77
N LEU A 270 10.76 -2.52 2.16
CA LEU A 270 9.62 -2.68 1.28
C LEU A 270 9.27 -1.41 0.50
N LEU A 271 9.76 -0.24 0.91
CA LEU A 271 9.40 1.03 0.26
C LEU A 271 9.76 1.06 -1.25
N PRO A 272 10.96 0.63 -1.68
CA PRO A 272 11.30 0.57 -3.11
C PRO A 272 10.37 -0.39 -3.88
N CYS A 273 10.10 -1.56 -3.30
CA CYS A 273 9.24 -2.58 -3.89
C CYS A 273 7.80 -2.07 -4.07
N LEU A 274 7.30 -1.29 -3.10
CA LEU A 274 5.97 -0.68 -3.15
C LEU A 274 5.90 0.45 -4.18
N VAL A 275 6.94 1.28 -4.30
CA VAL A 275 7.01 2.31 -5.35
C VAL A 275 6.99 1.68 -6.74
N GLU A 276 7.76 0.60 -6.94
CA GLU A 276 7.74 -0.16 -8.20
C GLU A 276 6.37 -0.79 -8.46
N TYR A 277 5.75 -1.41 -7.44
CA TYR A 277 4.41 -1.97 -7.54
C TYR A 277 3.39 -0.92 -8.02
N LEU A 278 3.44 0.30 -7.46
CA LEU A 278 2.56 1.40 -7.84
C LEU A 278 2.81 1.89 -9.27
N ARG A 279 4.09 1.93 -9.72
CA ARG A 279 4.44 2.31 -11.11
C ARG A 279 3.92 1.30 -12.12
N CYS A 280 3.84 0.02 -11.75
CA CYS A 280 3.31 -1.04 -12.59
C CYS A 280 1.77 -1.08 -12.62
N GLN A 281 1.08 -0.30 -11.77
CA GLN A 281 -0.38 -0.25 -11.80
C GLN A 281 -0.90 0.53 -13.01
N PRO A 282 -2.10 0.19 -13.53
CA PRO A 282 -2.79 0.97 -14.53
C PRO A 282 -2.92 2.44 -14.12
N SER A 283 -2.89 3.37 -15.08
CA SER A 283 -2.96 4.82 -14.82
C SER A 283 -4.25 5.29 -14.12
N ASN A 284 -5.28 4.45 -14.07
CA ASN A 284 -6.54 4.70 -13.36
C ASN A 284 -6.60 4.06 -11.96
N PHE A 285 -5.58 3.31 -11.53
CA PHE A 285 -5.52 2.72 -10.20
C PHE A 285 -5.51 3.81 -9.13
N ARG A 286 -6.44 3.71 -8.18
CA ARG A 286 -6.52 4.61 -7.04
C ARG A 286 -6.29 3.82 -5.76
N LEU A 287 -5.64 4.47 -4.81
CA LEU A 287 -5.47 3.90 -3.46
C LEU A 287 -6.81 3.61 -2.77
N SER A 288 -7.87 4.32 -3.15
CA SER A 288 -9.24 4.02 -2.71
C SER A 288 -9.74 2.65 -3.16
N ASP A 289 -9.19 2.11 -4.26
CA ASP A 289 -9.60 0.80 -4.78
C ASP A 289 -9.14 -0.31 -3.82
N LEU A 290 -8.00 -0.10 -3.14
CA LEU A 290 -7.55 -1.00 -2.07
C LEU A 290 -8.51 -1.04 -0.88
N LYS A 291 -9.33 -0.01 -0.66
CA LYS A 291 -10.32 0.01 0.44
C LYS A 291 -11.55 -0.82 0.18
N GLN A 292 -11.80 -1.16 -1.08
CA GLN A 292 -12.92 -2.03 -1.45
C GLN A 292 -12.56 -3.51 -1.21
N LEU A 293 -11.28 -3.81 -1.05
CA LEU A 293 -10.80 -5.15 -0.74
C LEU A 293 -10.94 -5.43 0.77
N ASP A 294 -11.13 -6.71 1.12
CA ASP A 294 -11.11 -7.14 2.51
C ASP A 294 -9.75 -6.77 3.14
N PRO A 295 -9.72 -6.10 4.31
CA PRO A 295 -8.48 -5.77 5.00
C PRO A 295 -7.52 -6.95 5.22
N LYS A 296 -8.04 -8.18 5.26
CA LYS A 296 -7.28 -9.42 5.40
C LYS A 296 -6.72 -9.96 4.09
N THR A 297 -7.25 -9.53 2.94
CA THR A 297 -6.70 -9.90 1.63
C THR A 297 -5.22 -9.52 1.60
N ARG A 298 -4.38 -10.43 1.09
CA ARG A 298 -2.94 -10.26 1.02
C ARG A 298 -2.52 -10.00 -0.42
N ILE A 299 -1.86 -8.88 -0.65
CA ILE A 299 -1.35 -8.49 -1.96
C ILE A 299 0.11 -8.95 -2.08
N PRO A 300 0.46 -9.78 -3.06
CA PRO A 300 1.83 -10.21 -3.27
C PRO A 300 2.67 -9.06 -3.85
N ILE A 301 3.65 -8.60 -3.08
CA ILE A 301 4.63 -7.60 -3.50
C ILE A 301 5.95 -8.30 -3.79
N ARG A 302 6.48 -8.12 -5.00
CA ARG A 302 7.76 -8.69 -5.43
C ARG A 302 8.91 -8.05 -4.64
N ILE A 303 9.85 -8.86 -4.16
CA ILE A 303 11.13 -8.39 -3.59
C ILE A 303 12.24 -8.71 -4.58
N GLU A 304 13.05 -7.71 -4.93
CA GLU A 304 14.18 -7.83 -5.87
C GLU A 304 13.75 -8.30 -7.28
N ASP A 305 14.71 -8.46 -8.20
CA ASP A 305 14.48 -9.02 -9.56
C ASP A 305 14.27 -10.56 -9.55
N SER A 306 13.84 -11.13 -8.43
CA SER A 306 13.68 -12.56 -8.23
C SER A 306 12.21 -12.98 -8.15
N SER A 307 11.90 -14.27 -8.34
CA SER A 307 10.55 -14.84 -8.15
C SER A 307 10.16 -14.94 -6.65
N ARG A 308 10.61 -14.01 -5.81
CA ARG A 308 10.29 -13.91 -4.38
C ARG A 308 9.23 -12.83 -4.16
N TYR A 309 8.19 -13.18 -3.42
CA TYR A 309 7.08 -12.29 -3.10
C TYR A 309 6.82 -12.29 -1.59
N VAL A 310 6.30 -11.16 -1.10
CA VAL A 310 5.74 -11.03 0.25
C VAL A 310 4.26 -10.76 0.12
N ALA A 311 3.47 -11.58 0.80
CA ALA A 311 2.04 -11.39 0.91
C ALA A 311 1.75 -10.31 1.97
N ILE A 312 1.51 -9.07 1.54
CA ILE A 312 1.23 -7.93 2.44
C ILE A 312 -0.28 -7.78 2.62
N PRO A 313 -0.81 -7.80 3.87
CA PRO A 313 -2.23 -7.51 4.11
C PRO A 313 -2.63 -6.13 3.61
N VAL A 314 -3.82 -6.01 3.01
CA VAL A 314 -4.38 -4.76 2.49
C VAL A 314 -4.41 -3.67 3.57
N SER A 315 -4.73 -4.01 4.82
CA SER A 315 -4.70 -3.04 5.93
C SER A 315 -3.33 -2.39 6.14
N LYS A 316 -2.26 -3.20 6.11
CA LYS A 316 -0.87 -2.74 6.22
C LYS A 316 -0.45 -1.96 4.98
N LEU A 317 -0.82 -2.46 3.80
CA LEU A 317 -0.51 -1.80 2.54
C LEU A 317 -1.13 -0.41 2.49
N GLN A 318 -2.40 -0.25 2.87
CA GLN A 318 -3.08 1.05 2.93
C GLN A 318 -2.38 2.03 3.88
N ALA A 319 -1.89 1.53 5.03
CA ALA A 319 -1.18 2.34 6.01
C ALA A 319 0.15 2.87 5.46
N VAL A 320 0.98 1.99 4.86
CA VAL A 320 2.26 2.38 4.25
C VAL A 320 2.05 3.25 3.00
N LEU A 321 1.10 2.89 2.15
CA LEU A 321 0.77 3.65 0.95
C LEU A 321 0.15 5.01 1.28
N GLY A 322 -0.53 5.18 2.41
CA GLY A 322 -0.97 6.50 2.87
C GLY A 322 0.20 7.48 3.01
N ILE A 323 1.31 7.01 3.58
CA ILE A 323 2.54 7.81 3.74
C ILE A 323 3.22 8.04 2.39
N LEU A 324 3.40 6.99 1.59
CA LEU A 324 4.06 7.08 0.28
C LEU A 324 3.27 7.96 -0.70
N ALA A 325 1.94 7.85 -0.68
CA ALA A 325 1.07 8.60 -1.56
C ALA A 325 1.08 10.10 -1.30
N GLU A 326 1.29 10.48 -0.03
CA GLU A 326 1.48 11.86 0.39
C GLU A 326 2.75 12.51 -0.17
N LEU A 327 3.67 11.69 -0.68
CA LEU A 327 5.02 12.07 -1.10
C LEU A 327 5.29 11.80 -2.57
N PHE A 328 4.28 11.54 -3.42
CA PHE A 328 4.47 11.41 -4.87
C PHE A 328 5.01 12.71 -5.49
N ASP A 329 6.32 12.85 -5.36
CA ASP A 329 7.27 13.54 -6.20
C ASP A 329 7.85 12.54 -7.20
N ASP A 330 8.61 13.03 -8.19
CA ASP A 330 9.23 12.17 -9.20
C ASP A 330 10.25 11.16 -8.61
N ASP A 331 10.75 11.38 -7.39
CA ASP A 331 11.59 10.44 -6.64
C ASP A 331 11.47 10.62 -5.11
N PRO A 332 10.56 9.90 -4.42
CA PRO A 332 10.31 10.08 -2.98
C PRO A 332 11.39 9.47 -2.08
N LEU A 333 12.23 8.60 -2.64
CA LEU A 333 13.24 7.87 -1.91
C LEU A 333 14.61 8.52 -2.08
N ASP A 334 15.41 8.52 -1.03
CA ASP A 334 16.82 8.83 -1.13
C ASP A 334 17.58 7.67 -1.83
N PRO A 335 18.87 7.86 -2.19
CA PRO A 335 19.67 6.79 -2.81
C PRO A 335 19.82 5.51 -1.96
N LYS A 336 19.44 5.55 -0.67
CA LYS A 336 19.43 4.40 0.24
C LYS A 336 18.04 3.76 0.36
N GLY A 337 17.06 4.22 -0.42
CA GLY A 337 15.69 3.70 -0.43
C GLY A 337 14.84 4.17 0.75
N LYS A 338 15.24 5.26 1.43
CA LYS A 338 14.50 5.84 2.57
C LYS A 338 13.65 7.02 2.15
N LEU A 339 12.48 7.14 2.76
CA LEU A 339 11.55 8.21 2.53
C LEU A 339 11.97 9.46 3.29
N LYS A 340 12.18 10.58 2.59
CA LYS A 340 12.56 11.85 3.25
C LYS A 340 11.35 12.51 3.91
N LEU A 341 11.39 12.66 5.23
CA LEU A 341 10.37 13.30 6.05
C LEU A 341 10.94 14.54 6.74
N HIS A 342 10.17 15.62 6.74
CA HIS A 342 10.45 16.76 7.62
C HIS A 342 10.25 16.36 9.08
N SER A 343 11.04 16.90 10.02
CA SER A 343 10.98 16.63 11.48
C SER A 343 9.56 16.52 12.04
N LEU A 344 8.74 17.52 11.77
CA LEU A 344 7.35 17.59 12.19
C LEU A 344 6.48 16.46 11.62
N ARG A 345 6.69 16.05 10.36
CA ARG A 345 5.95 14.94 9.77
C ARG A 345 6.41 13.60 10.34
N ALA A 346 7.71 13.47 10.64
CA ALA A 346 8.23 12.31 11.36
C ALA A 346 7.60 12.19 12.75
N ALA A 347 7.52 13.29 13.52
CA ALA A 347 6.85 13.30 14.84
C ALA A 347 5.35 12.96 14.74
N GLN A 348 4.63 13.48 13.75
CA GLN A 348 3.23 13.09 13.50
C GLN A 348 3.10 11.60 13.16
N LEU A 349 3.99 11.06 12.34
CA LEU A 349 3.95 9.65 11.97
C LEU A 349 4.20 8.74 13.17
N VAL A 350 5.12 9.12 14.05
CA VAL A 350 5.35 8.46 15.35
C VAL A 350 4.07 8.50 16.18
N MET A 351 3.45 9.67 16.33
CA MET A 351 2.20 9.85 17.07
C MET A 351 1.05 8.98 16.50
N GLU A 352 0.80 9.05 15.19
CA GLU A 352 -0.22 8.25 14.48
C GLU A 352 0.04 6.73 14.63
N SER A 353 1.31 6.32 14.61
CA SER A 353 1.74 4.93 14.79
C SER A 353 1.53 4.42 16.22
N SER A 354 1.67 5.29 17.23
CA SER A 354 1.40 4.96 18.64
C SER A 354 -0.07 4.69 18.91
N HIS A 355 -0.98 5.39 18.21
CA HIS A 355 -2.44 5.20 18.31
C HIS A 355 -2.98 4.04 17.48
N SER A 356 -2.18 3.55 16.53
CA SER A 356 -2.54 2.39 15.73
C SER A 356 -2.41 1.12 16.58
N GLY A 357 -3.40 0.21 16.49
CA GLY A 357 -3.29 -1.09 17.17
C GLY A 357 -2.01 -1.84 16.75
N GLU A 358 -1.53 -2.78 17.57
CA GLU A 358 -0.25 -3.50 17.34
C GLU A 358 -0.09 -4.03 15.91
N GLY A 359 -1.19 -4.48 15.29
CA GLY A 359 -1.21 -4.96 13.91
C GLY A 359 -1.05 -3.89 12.82
N ASN A 360 -1.15 -2.60 13.12
CA ASN A 360 -1.11 -1.47 12.16
C ASN A 360 -0.05 -0.42 12.47
N ARG A 361 0.74 -0.58 13.54
CA ARG A 361 1.90 0.28 13.83
C ARG A 361 2.86 0.31 12.65
N LEU A 362 3.34 1.51 12.29
CA LEU A 362 4.25 1.77 11.17
C LEU A 362 5.63 2.23 11.60
N VAL A 363 5.80 2.67 12.85
CA VAL A 363 7.08 3.10 13.42
C VAL A 363 7.29 2.36 14.73
N ASP A 364 8.40 1.62 14.81
CA ASP A 364 8.81 0.88 16.01
C ASP A 364 9.99 1.55 16.70
N GLN A 365 10.83 2.26 15.94
CA GLN A 365 12.00 2.96 16.45
C GLN A 365 12.07 4.38 15.88
N ALA A 366 12.28 5.34 16.76
CA ALA A 366 12.55 6.73 16.45
C ALA A 366 13.51 7.31 17.51
N PRO A 367 14.27 8.38 17.18
CA PRO A 367 15.09 9.10 18.16
C PRO A 367 14.27 9.62 19.35
N ASP A 368 14.87 9.64 20.55
CA ASP A 368 14.18 10.03 21.79
C ASP A 368 13.52 11.41 21.73
N TYR A 369 14.15 12.38 21.07
CA TYR A 369 13.58 13.71 20.93
C TYR A 369 12.36 13.73 20.00
N LEU A 370 12.30 12.87 18.97
CA LEU A 370 11.12 12.75 18.10
C LEU A 370 9.96 12.08 18.83
N LEU A 371 10.23 11.11 19.71
CA LEU A 371 9.22 10.52 20.60
C LEU A 371 8.62 11.60 21.50
N LYS A 372 9.46 12.43 22.12
CA LYS A 372 9.02 13.57 22.92
C LYS A 372 8.19 14.58 22.10
N SER A 373 8.66 14.95 20.90
CA SER A 373 7.89 15.83 20.01
C SER A 373 6.55 15.22 19.59
N ALA A 374 6.46 13.90 19.44
CA ALA A 374 5.20 13.22 19.13
C ALA A 374 4.21 13.27 20.32
N GLU A 375 4.69 13.08 21.54
CA GLU A 375 3.89 13.25 22.77
C GLU A 375 3.41 14.71 22.92
N ASP A 376 4.30 15.67 22.72
CA ASP A 376 3.98 17.11 22.77
C ASP A 376 2.90 17.48 21.71
N LEU A 377 2.94 16.86 20.53
CA LEU A 377 1.90 17.00 19.50
C LEU A 377 0.60 16.27 19.85
N GLU A 378 0.64 15.14 20.54
CA GLU A 378 -0.59 14.45 20.99
C GLU A 378 -1.34 15.32 22.01
N HIS A 379 -0.59 16.01 22.85
CA HIS A 379 -1.08 16.92 23.87
C HIS A 379 -1.38 18.33 23.36
N LEU A 380 -1.80 18.50 22.09
CA LEU A 380 -2.25 19.78 21.46
C LEU A 380 -3.49 20.44 22.10
N ARG A 381 -3.62 20.39 23.43
CA ARG A 381 -4.34 21.37 24.22
C ARG A 381 -3.29 22.27 24.88
N PRO A 382 -3.44 23.60 24.81
CA PRO A 382 -2.49 24.53 25.40
C PRO A 382 -2.35 24.25 26.90
N GLN A 383 -1.30 23.52 27.28
CA GLN A 383 -0.75 23.47 28.64
C GLN A 383 0.47 24.38 28.75
N ALA A 384 0.56 25.42 27.91
CA ALA A 384 1.40 26.54 28.27
C ALA A 384 0.71 27.23 29.46
N ASP A 385 1.18 26.95 30.67
CA ASP A 385 0.97 27.76 31.89
C ASP A 385 1.58 29.17 31.75
N SER A 386 1.74 29.66 30.51
CA SER A 386 2.15 31.00 30.19
C SER A 386 0.99 31.94 30.52
N GLU A 387 1.08 32.56 31.69
CA GLU A 387 0.28 33.72 32.02
C GLU A 387 0.67 34.91 31.12
N VAL A 388 -0.28 35.83 30.94
CA VAL A 388 -0.01 37.08 30.21
C VAL A 388 1.17 37.80 30.87
N PRO A 389 2.22 38.16 30.11
CA PRO A 389 3.45 38.68 30.68
C PRO A 389 3.23 40.02 31.38
N GLN A 390 3.67 40.11 32.65
CA GLN A 390 3.67 41.39 33.38
C GLN A 390 4.36 42.50 32.55
N GLY A 391 3.71 43.66 32.47
CA GLY A 391 4.17 44.81 31.68
C GLY A 391 3.47 44.96 30.32
N PHE A 392 2.76 43.93 29.84
CA PHE A 392 1.87 44.06 28.70
C PHE A 392 0.58 44.80 29.11
N GLN A 393 0.30 45.93 28.48
CA GLN A 393 -0.77 46.87 28.85
C GLN A 393 -2.11 46.54 28.18
N ALA A 394 -2.50 45.27 28.19
CA ALA A 394 -3.81 44.83 27.73
C ALA A 394 -4.36 43.70 28.60
N THR A 395 -5.68 43.70 28.81
CA THR A 395 -6.39 42.55 29.37
C THR A 395 -6.88 41.69 28.21
N LEU A 396 -6.32 40.50 28.07
CA LEU A 396 -6.74 39.54 27.06
C LEU A 396 -8.08 38.90 27.48
N ARG A 397 -8.93 38.61 26.50
CA ARG A 397 -10.10 37.76 26.72
C ARG A 397 -9.67 36.29 26.83
N PRO A 398 -10.46 35.38 27.43
CA PRO A 398 -10.06 33.98 27.60
C PRO A 398 -9.59 33.30 26.31
N TYR A 399 -10.33 33.47 25.21
CA TYR A 399 -9.90 32.93 23.91
C TYR A 399 -8.59 33.60 23.42
N GLN A 400 -8.37 34.89 23.67
CA GLN A 400 -7.12 35.55 23.27
C GLN A 400 -5.92 35.01 24.07
N GLU A 401 -6.12 34.67 25.35
CA GLU A 401 -5.11 33.97 26.14
C GLU A 401 -4.80 32.59 25.56
N ASP A 402 -5.82 31.82 25.17
CA ASP A 402 -5.61 30.52 24.53
C ASP A 402 -4.83 30.64 23.22
N GLY A 403 -5.08 31.70 22.45
CA GLY A 403 -4.32 31.97 21.23
C GLY A 403 -2.87 32.36 21.52
N PHE A 404 -2.62 33.15 22.57
CA PHE A 404 -1.27 33.44 23.04
C PHE A 404 -0.53 32.18 23.52
N ARG A 405 -1.18 31.33 24.32
CA ARG A 405 -0.63 30.04 24.78
C ARG A 405 -0.29 29.13 23.60
N TRP A 406 -1.15 29.09 22.59
CA TRP A 406 -0.89 28.35 21.35
C TRP A 406 0.32 28.88 20.59
N LEU A 407 0.49 30.21 20.49
CA LEU A 407 1.68 30.82 19.86
C LEU A 407 2.97 30.49 20.62
N GLN A 408 2.93 30.51 21.96
CA GLN A 408 4.06 30.15 22.82
C GLN A 408 4.45 28.68 22.64
N PHE A 409 3.46 27.78 22.59
CA PHE A 409 3.66 26.36 22.32
C PHE A 409 4.32 26.12 20.95
N LEU A 410 3.80 26.73 19.88
CA LEU A 410 4.39 26.58 18.56
C LEU A 410 5.87 26.99 18.56
N ARG A 411 6.18 28.11 19.20
CA ARG A 411 7.56 28.58 19.33
C ARG A 411 8.42 27.56 20.08
N GLU A 412 7.98 27.07 21.24
CA GLU A 412 8.74 26.12 22.07
C GLU A 412 9.12 24.85 21.30
N GLN A 413 8.27 24.43 20.37
CA GLN A 413 8.49 23.28 19.50
C GLN A 413 9.28 23.61 18.21
N GLY A 414 9.73 24.86 18.04
CA GLY A 414 10.41 25.33 16.84
C GLY A 414 9.51 25.43 15.60
N LEU A 415 8.18 25.50 15.80
CA LEU A 415 7.17 25.45 14.75
C LEU A 415 6.64 26.84 14.40
N GLY A 416 6.13 26.94 13.17
CA GLY A 416 5.32 28.07 12.72
C GLY A 416 3.83 27.76 12.77
N GLY A 417 3.00 28.75 12.44
CA GLY A 417 1.56 28.54 12.38
C GLY A 417 0.80 29.60 11.58
N VAL A 418 -0.49 29.35 11.43
CA VAL A 418 -1.46 30.26 10.82
C VAL A 418 -2.52 30.59 11.88
N LEU A 419 -2.51 31.82 12.38
CA LEU A 419 -3.56 32.34 13.24
C LEU A 419 -4.70 32.88 12.35
N ALA A 420 -5.72 32.04 12.19
CA ALA A 420 -6.82 32.21 11.25
C ALA A 420 -8.14 32.63 11.90
N ASP A 421 -8.08 33.30 13.06
CA ASP A 421 -9.26 33.87 13.71
C ASP A 421 -9.99 34.88 12.81
N ASP A 422 -11.32 34.91 12.93
CA ASP A 422 -12.15 35.89 12.23
C ASP A 422 -11.70 37.35 12.47
N MET A 423 -11.98 38.20 11.49
CA MET A 423 -11.65 39.63 11.55
C MET A 423 -12.31 40.29 12.78
N GLY A 424 -11.51 40.92 13.63
CA GLY A 424 -11.97 41.61 14.84
C GLY A 424 -11.71 40.85 16.16
N LEU A 425 -11.32 39.58 16.12
CA LEU A 425 -11.00 38.79 17.33
C LEU A 425 -9.64 39.13 17.98
N GLY A 426 -8.93 40.16 17.48
CA GLY A 426 -7.71 40.66 18.11
C GLY A 426 -6.45 39.85 17.81
N LYS A 427 -6.25 39.39 16.57
CA LYS A 427 -4.99 38.74 16.14
C LYS A 427 -3.76 39.59 16.45
N THR A 428 -3.86 40.90 16.27
CA THR A 428 -2.79 41.87 16.55
C THR A 428 -2.39 41.88 18.02
N VAL A 429 -3.35 41.96 18.95
CA VAL A 429 -3.06 41.99 20.39
C VAL A 429 -2.49 40.66 20.88
N GLN A 430 -2.99 39.53 20.38
CA GLN A 430 -2.44 38.19 20.67
C GLN A 430 -0.98 38.08 20.20
N THR A 431 -0.70 38.54 18.98
CA THR A 431 0.65 38.53 18.40
C THR A 431 1.59 39.48 19.14
N LEU A 432 1.15 40.68 19.51
CA LEU A 432 1.96 41.62 20.30
C LEU A 432 2.28 41.07 21.69
N CYS A 433 1.33 40.38 22.34
CA CYS A 433 1.56 39.71 23.60
C CYS A 433 2.66 38.64 23.48
N HIS A 434 2.57 37.82 22.42
CA HIS A 434 3.60 36.82 22.08
C HIS A 434 4.99 37.45 21.90
N LEU A 435 5.11 38.44 21.00
CA LEU A 435 6.40 39.08 20.72
C LEU A 435 6.96 39.85 21.93
N PHE A 436 6.09 40.40 22.77
CA PHE A 436 6.50 41.04 24.03
C PHE A 436 7.11 40.03 25.00
N GLU A 437 6.49 38.86 25.17
CA GLU A 437 7.02 37.78 25.99
C GLU A 437 8.36 37.26 25.45
N GLU A 438 8.51 37.16 24.13
CA GLU A 438 9.80 36.84 23.49
C GLU A 438 10.90 37.83 23.85
N LYS A 439 10.61 39.13 23.83
CA LYS A 439 11.59 40.14 24.23
C LYS A 439 11.90 40.07 25.72
N LYS A 440 10.87 40.00 26.56
CA LYS A 440 10.97 40.06 28.03
C LYS A 440 11.78 38.89 28.59
N SER A 441 11.58 37.71 28.05
CA SER A 441 12.30 36.48 28.41
C SER A 441 13.76 36.43 27.92
N GLY A 442 14.22 37.43 27.17
CA GLY A 442 15.57 37.48 26.60
C GLY A 442 15.77 36.61 25.36
N ARG A 443 14.72 35.92 24.88
CA ARG A 443 14.78 35.02 23.71
C ARG A 443 14.79 35.79 22.39
N GLY A 444 14.05 36.90 22.33
CA GLY A 444 14.01 37.86 21.22
C GLY A 444 15.24 38.75 21.16
N ASN A 445 16.42 38.14 20.93
CA ASN A 445 17.69 38.85 20.77
C ASN A 445 17.93 39.40 19.35
N LEU A 446 17.04 39.08 18.40
CA LEU A 446 16.99 39.62 17.04
C LEU A 446 15.67 40.39 16.83
N PRO A 447 15.61 41.34 15.89
CA PRO A 447 14.38 42.05 15.57
C PRO A 447 13.28 41.10 15.10
N CYS A 448 12.02 41.43 15.39
CA CYS A 448 10.86 40.76 14.80
C CYS A 448 10.32 41.61 13.64
N LEU A 449 10.13 41.00 12.47
CA LEU A 449 9.62 41.65 11.27
C LEU A 449 8.14 41.38 11.09
N ILE A 450 7.34 42.44 10.93
CA ILE A 450 5.92 42.39 10.61
C ILE A 450 5.74 42.96 9.21
N ILE A 451 5.17 42.17 8.31
CA ILE A 451 4.82 42.57 6.95
C ILE A 451 3.30 42.62 6.87
N ALA A 452 2.76 43.81 6.59
CA ALA A 452 1.33 44.04 6.54
C ALA A 452 0.93 44.82 5.27
N PRO A 453 -0.37 44.90 4.92
CA PRO A 453 -0.81 45.87 3.92
C PRO A 453 -0.42 47.28 4.34
N LYS A 454 -0.10 48.14 3.37
CA LYS A 454 0.39 49.51 3.64
C LYS A 454 -0.54 50.31 4.55
N SER A 455 -1.85 50.11 4.44
CA SER A 455 -2.88 50.75 5.26
C SER A 455 -2.87 50.31 6.73
N VAL A 456 -2.35 49.13 7.03
CA VAL A 456 -2.37 48.52 8.38
C VAL A 456 -1.08 48.82 9.17
N VAL A 457 0.01 49.19 8.49
CA VAL A 457 1.30 49.54 9.13
C VAL A 457 1.15 50.58 10.27
N PRO A 458 0.43 51.71 10.09
CA PRO A 458 0.23 52.67 11.18
C PRO A 458 -0.56 52.11 12.36
N ASN A 459 -1.45 51.15 12.11
CA ASN A 459 -2.24 50.50 13.16
C ASN A 459 -1.35 49.62 14.05
N TRP A 460 -0.46 48.84 13.46
CA TRP A 460 0.55 48.07 14.20
C TRP A 460 1.42 48.96 15.09
N GLU A 461 1.88 50.11 14.58
CA GLU A 461 2.66 51.05 15.38
C GLU A 461 1.85 51.62 16.56
N LYS A 462 0.59 52.00 16.32
CA LYS A 462 -0.31 52.52 17.35
C LYS A 462 -0.63 51.47 18.43
N GLU A 463 -0.94 50.25 18.02
CA GLU A 463 -1.25 49.16 18.95
C GLU A 463 -0.03 48.71 19.74
N ALA A 464 1.15 48.63 19.12
CA ALA A 464 2.39 48.31 19.82
C ALA A 464 2.72 49.38 20.87
N LYS A 465 2.60 50.68 20.54
CA LYS A 465 2.76 51.77 21.53
C LYS A 465 1.74 51.71 22.66
N LYS A 466 0.51 51.26 22.39
CA LYS A 466 -0.56 51.16 23.37
C LYS A 466 -0.37 49.97 24.31
N PHE A 467 -0.11 48.78 23.76
CA PHE A 467 -0.12 47.53 24.52
C PHE A 467 1.27 47.09 24.98
N ALA A 468 2.32 47.50 24.28
CA ALA A 468 3.70 47.09 24.55
C ALA A 468 4.68 48.28 24.44
N PRO A 469 4.49 49.35 25.25
CA PRO A 469 5.25 50.60 25.10
C PRO A 469 6.76 50.48 25.36
N SER A 470 7.22 49.39 25.98
CA SER A 470 8.65 49.13 26.18
C SER A 470 9.33 48.53 24.94
N LEU A 471 8.57 48.10 23.91
CA LEU A 471 9.15 47.63 22.66
C LEU A 471 9.54 48.81 21.77
N THR A 472 10.76 48.76 21.24
CA THR A 472 11.25 49.74 20.27
C THR A 472 10.70 49.39 18.89
N VAL A 473 9.71 50.14 18.43
CA VAL A 473 9.02 49.92 17.15
C VAL A 473 9.54 50.85 16.06
N LEU A 474 9.93 50.27 14.93
CA LEU A 474 10.37 50.98 13.73
C LEU A 474 9.42 50.72 12.56
N ALA A 475 8.70 51.75 12.14
CA ALA A 475 7.91 51.72 10.91
C ALA A 475 8.80 51.98 9.69
N LEU A 476 9.13 50.93 8.94
CA LEU A 476 9.97 51.01 7.74
C LEU A 476 9.11 51.38 6.52
N GLN A 477 8.79 52.67 6.39
CA GLN A 477 7.98 53.24 5.31
C GLN A 477 8.55 54.55 4.78
N GLY A 478 8.07 54.98 3.61
CA GLY A 478 8.39 56.28 3.02
C GLY A 478 9.76 56.37 2.34
N ASN A 479 10.08 57.55 1.81
CA ASN A 479 11.28 57.75 0.98
C ASN A 479 12.58 57.74 1.78
N GLN A 480 12.53 58.09 3.07
CA GLN A 480 13.71 58.12 3.94
C GLN A 480 14.03 56.75 4.57
N ARG A 481 13.26 55.69 4.29
CA ARG A 481 13.43 54.38 4.94
C ARG A 481 14.83 53.78 4.79
N LYS A 482 15.54 54.14 3.70
CA LYS A 482 16.91 53.66 3.44
C LYS A 482 17.91 53.96 4.56
N LYS A 483 17.70 55.04 5.32
CA LYS A 483 18.58 55.39 6.45
C LYS A 483 18.43 54.46 7.66
N TYR A 484 17.36 53.66 7.71
CA TYR A 484 17.05 52.80 8.86
C TYR A 484 17.56 51.36 8.70
N TYR A 485 17.96 50.92 7.49
CA TYR A 485 18.51 49.56 7.30
C TYR A 485 19.71 49.23 8.21
N PRO A 486 20.70 50.13 8.40
CA PRO A 486 21.85 49.85 9.27
C PRO A 486 21.50 49.70 10.76
N VAL A 487 20.32 50.14 11.18
CA VAL A 487 19.88 50.14 12.59
C VAL A 487 18.74 49.16 12.87
N LEU A 488 18.30 48.35 11.89
CA LEU A 488 17.23 47.37 12.09
C LEU A 488 17.50 46.46 13.28
N LYS A 489 18.74 46.01 13.44
CA LYS A 489 19.18 45.12 14.53
C LYS A 489 19.00 45.69 15.95
N TYR A 490 18.81 47.01 16.09
CA TYR A 490 18.59 47.66 17.38
C TYR A 490 17.10 47.87 17.70
N SER A 491 16.21 47.54 16.76
CA SER A 491 14.76 47.61 16.99
C SER A 491 14.25 46.27 17.51
N ASP A 492 13.21 46.31 18.34
CA ASP A 492 12.54 45.08 18.78
C ASP A 492 11.51 44.63 17.73
N LEU A 493 10.78 45.60 17.17
CA LEU A 493 9.76 45.40 16.14
C LEU A 493 10.04 46.26 14.92
N VAL A 494 10.08 45.64 13.75
CA VAL A 494 10.16 46.33 12.45
C VAL A 494 8.86 46.07 11.71
N VAL A 495 8.11 47.13 11.38
CA VAL A 495 6.85 47.01 10.64
C VAL A 495 7.02 47.57 9.24
N THR A 496 6.78 46.75 8.22
CA THR A 496 6.88 47.15 6.82
C THR A 496 5.69 46.64 6.00
N SER A 497 5.70 46.92 4.69
CA SER A 497 4.62 46.54 3.79
C SER A 497 5.08 45.64 2.67
N TYR A 498 4.18 44.82 2.14
CA TYR A 498 4.46 43.90 1.03
C TYR A 498 5.17 44.57 -0.18
N PRO A 499 4.79 45.79 -0.63
CA PRO A 499 5.51 46.47 -1.69
C PRO A 499 6.94 46.88 -1.31
N VAL A 500 7.18 47.25 -0.05
CA VAL A 500 8.51 47.61 0.45
C VAL A 500 9.38 46.37 0.56
N LEU A 501 8.81 45.24 1.03
CA LEU A 501 9.49 43.94 1.04
C LEU A 501 10.06 43.59 -0.34
N LEU A 502 9.23 43.70 -1.38
CA LEU A 502 9.66 43.40 -2.74
C LEU A 502 10.70 44.40 -3.26
N ARG A 503 10.49 45.70 -2.99
CA ARG A 503 11.33 46.78 -3.53
C ARG A 503 12.73 46.81 -2.93
N ASP A 504 12.85 46.49 -1.65
CA ASP A 504 14.12 46.54 -0.89
C ASP A 504 14.47 45.15 -0.34
N ALA A 505 14.21 44.11 -1.13
CA ALA A 505 14.43 42.72 -0.77
C ALA A 505 15.87 42.46 -0.34
N ASP A 506 16.86 43.00 -1.05
CA ASP A 506 18.28 42.78 -0.76
C ASP A 506 18.67 43.20 0.66
N GLU A 507 18.17 44.35 1.12
CA GLU A 507 18.44 44.88 2.46
C GLU A 507 17.75 44.05 3.55
N LEU A 508 16.52 43.60 3.30
CA LEU A 508 15.74 42.82 4.26
C LEU A 508 16.22 41.37 4.35
N LEU A 509 16.62 40.76 3.23
CA LEU A 509 17.15 39.39 3.19
C LEU A 509 18.57 39.28 3.78
N ALA A 510 19.31 40.39 3.84
CA ALA A 510 20.62 40.45 4.51
C ALA A 510 20.53 40.42 6.04
N GLN A 511 19.37 40.74 6.62
CA GLN A 511 19.14 40.78 8.06
C GLN A 511 18.50 39.46 8.54
N GLU A 512 18.96 38.97 9.69
CA GLU A 512 18.30 37.87 10.40
C GLU A 512 17.27 38.40 11.39
N PHE A 513 16.13 37.72 11.48
CA PHE A 513 15.01 38.06 12.36
C PHE A 513 14.72 36.95 13.37
N HIS A 514 14.23 37.33 14.54
CA HIS A 514 13.70 36.36 15.51
C HIS A 514 12.37 35.77 15.02
N TYR A 515 11.47 36.66 14.61
CA TYR A 515 10.16 36.30 14.08
C TYR A 515 9.89 37.03 12.77
N VAL A 516 9.19 36.36 11.86
CA VAL A 516 8.51 36.98 10.72
C VAL A 516 7.02 36.75 10.84
N VAL A 517 6.25 37.83 10.86
CA VAL A 517 4.79 37.81 10.90
C VAL A 517 4.27 38.40 9.60
N LEU A 518 3.47 37.64 8.85
CA LEU A 518 2.73 38.13 7.69
C LEU A 518 1.29 38.40 8.10
N ASP A 519 0.93 39.67 8.18
CA ASP A 519 -0.44 40.12 8.41
C ASP A 519 -1.20 40.19 7.08
N GLU A 520 -2.48 39.84 7.12
CA GLU A 520 -3.28 39.58 5.92
C GLU A 520 -2.56 38.67 4.92
N ALA A 521 -2.15 37.49 5.39
CA ALA A 521 -1.34 36.52 4.65
C ALA A 521 -2.01 35.99 3.39
N HIS A 522 -3.32 36.23 3.18
CA HIS A 522 -3.96 36.04 1.88
C HIS A 522 -3.29 36.88 0.77
N THR A 523 -2.52 37.91 1.10
CA THR A 523 -1.69 38.67 0.15
C THR A 523 -0.66 37.78 -0.57
N ILE A 524 -0.16 36.72 0.09
CA ILE A 524 0.78 35.74 -0.49
C ILE A 524 0.09 34.46 -0.99
N LYS A 525 -1.21 34.52 -1.30
CA LYS A 525 -2.00 33.35 -1.73
C LYS A 525 -1.47 32.64 -2.98
N ASN A 526 -0.73 33.35 -3.83
CA ASN A 526 -0.09 32.79 -5.01
C ASN A 526 1.39 32.50 -4.75
N ALA A 527 1.72 31.21 -4.66
CA ALA A 527 3.09 30.70 -4.52
C ALA A 527 4.06 31.22 -5.58
N GLY A 528 3.62 31.39 -6.83
CA GLY A 528 4.47 31.84 -7.93
C GLY A 528 4.73 33.34 -7.96
N SER A 529 4.11 34.13 -7.06
CA SER A 529 4.28 35.57 -7.07
C SER A 529 5.65 35.98 -6.51
N GLN A 530 6.25 37.06 -7.04
CA GLN A 530 7.55 37.55 -6.59
C GLN A 530 7.54 37.91 -5.09
N VAL A 531 6.45 38.50 -4.59
CA VAL A 531 6.33 38.86 -3.18
C VAL A 531 6.35 37.62 -2.27
N THR A 532 5.65 36.54 -2.64
CA THR A 532 5.67 35.27 -1.90
C THR A 532 7.07 34.66 -1.89
N GLN A 533 7.71 34.61 -3.07
CA GLN A 533 9.06 34.08 -3.21
C GLN A 533 10.10 34.84 -2.38
N VAL A 534 9.98 36.17 -2.29
CA VAL A 534 10.84 36.99 -1.42
C VAL A 534 10.51 36.74 0.05
N ALA A 535 9.24 36.67 0.43
CA ALA A 535 8.82 36.41 1.81
C ALA A 535 9.36 35.07 2.34
N TRP A 536 9.33 34.01 1.52
CA TRP A 536 9.87 32.69 1.89
C TRP A 536 11.38 32.68 2.13
N LYS A 537 12.14 33.58 1.48
CA LYS A 537 13.59 33.68 1.60
C LYS A 537 14.06 34.42 2.85
N ILE A 538 13.16 35.08 3.60
CA ILE A 538 13.55 35.83 4.79
C ILE A 538 14.13 34.88 5.84
N LYS A 539 15.32 35.20 6.34
CA LYS A 539 15.99 34.45 7.40
C LYS A 539 15.35 34.76 8.74
N ALA A 540 14.55 33.83 9.25
CA ALA A 540 13.85 33.98 10.52
C ALA A 540 13.83 32.67 11.29
N ARG A 541 13.98 32.74 12.62
CA ARG A 541 13.90 31.54 13.48
C ARG A 541 12.47 31.00 13.57
N HIS A 542 11.49 31.89 13.60
CA HIS A 542 10.08 31.53 13.70
C HIS A 542 9.23 32.34 12.72
N ARG A 543 8.11 31.74 12.29
CA ARG A 543 7.24 32.30 11.25
C ARG A 543 5.77 32.16 11.62
N LEU A 544 5.01 33.23 11.39
CA LEU A 544 3.58 33.29 11.69
C LEU A 544 2.83 33.95 10.54
N ALA A 545 1.75 33.34 10.09
CA ALA A 545 0.79 33.94 9.17
C ALA A 545 -0.48 34.33 9.92
N LEU A 546 -0.97 35.54 9.69
CA LEU A 546 -2.25 36.03 10.21
C LEU A 546 -3.19 36.22 9.03
N SER A 547 -4.38 35.62 9.06
CA SER A 547 -5.37 35.81 8.00
C SER A 547 -6.79 35.62 8.52
N GLY A 548 -7.71 36.55 8.26
CA GLY A 548 -9.14 36.30 8.52
C GLY A 548 -9.75 35.30 7.55
N THR A 549 -9.16 35.16 6.36
CA THR A 549 -9.63 34.35 5.25
C THR A 549 -8.46 33.51 4.72
N PRO A 550 -8.05 32.44 5.44
CA PRO A 550 -6.95 31.58 5.00
C PRO A 550 -7.22 30.89 3.65
N ILE A 551 -8.47 30.81 3.22
CA ILE A 551 -8.89 30.29 1.91
C ILE A 551 -9.95 31.25 1.36
N GLU A 552 -9.72 31.79 0.16
CA GLU A 552 -10.67 32.59 -0.62
C GLU A 552 -11.23 31.78 -1.79
N ASN A 553 -10.36 31.24 -2.65
CA ASN A 553 -10.78 30.61 -3.91
C ASN A 553 -10.47 29.11 -3.95
N HIS A 554 -9.28 28.71 -3.51
CA HIS A 554 -8.81 27.32 -3.62
C HIS A 554 -7.84 26.95 -2.49
N LEU A 555 -7.73 25.67 -2.15
CA LEU A 555 -6.84 25.10 -1.12
C LEU A 555 -5.36 25.41 -1.37
N GLY A 556 -5.00 25.72 -2.61
CA GLY A 556 -3.65 26.17 -2.94
C GLY A 556 -3.21 27.46 -2.22
N GLU A 557 -4.13 28.28 -1.74
CA GLU A 557 -3.82 29.51 -1.00
C GLU A 557 -3.40 29.19 0.45
N LEU A 558 -4.06 28.20 1.06
CA LEU A 558 -3.70 27.66 2.36
C LEU A 558 -2.32 26.98 2.30
N TRP A 559 -2.04 26.24 1.23
CA TRP A 559 -0.72 25.65 1.01
C TRP A 559 0.38 26.71 1.01
N SER A 560 0.17 27.83 0.32
CA SER A 560 1.16 28.93 0.25
C SER A 560 1.44 29.57 1.63
N GLN A 561 0.40 29.74 2.45
CA GLN A 561 0.53 30.27 3.81
C GLN A 561 1.23 29.28 4.75
N LEU A 562 0.89 28.00 4.67
CA LEU A 562 1.53 26.96 5.48
C LEU A 562 2.97 26.70 5.07
N ASP A 563 3.32 26.79 3.78
CA ASP A 563 4.69 26.63 3.31
C ASP A 563 5.58 27.81 3.71
N LEU A 564 5.04 29.02 3.87
CA LEU A 564 5.74 30.11 4.56
C LEU A 564 6.03 29.72 6.00
N ALA A 565 4.98 29.35 6.75
CA ALA A 565 5.04 29.14 8.19
C ALA A 565 5.91 27.93 8.57
N MET A 566 5.77 26.83 7.83
CA MET A 566 6.48 25.57 7.99
C MET A 566 6.77 24.96 6.61
N PRO A 567 7.89 25.37 5.98
CA PRO A 567 8.30 24.85 4.67
C PRO A 567 8.32 23.32 4.64
N GLY A 568 7.74 22.72 3.60
CA GLY A 568 7.75 21.26 3.41
C GLY A 568 6.70 20.48 4.23
N LEU A 569 5.96 21.11 5.16
CA LEU A 569 4.89 20.44 5.92
C LEU A 569 3.88 19.75 5.01
N LEU A 570 3.52 20.35 3.87
CA LEU A 570 2.55 19.81 2.92
C LEU A 570 3.18 19.24 1.65
N GLY A 571 4.51 19.04 1.66
CA GLY A 571 5.27 18.62 0.49
C GLY A 571 5.30 19.66 -0.63
N ARG A 572 5.86 19.28 -1.78
CA ARG A 572 5.95 20.15 -2.96
C ARG A 572 4.57 20.46 -3.53
N ARG A 573 4.48 21.57 -4.26
CA ARG A 573 3.21 22.06 -4.82
C ARG A 573 2.50 21.04 -5.72
N ALA A 574 3.25 20.38 -6.61
CA ALA A 574 2.67 19.43 -7.57
C ALA A 574 2.02 18.23 -6.87
N ALA A 575 2.68 17.69 -5.84
CA ALA A 575 2.18 16.63 -4.99
C ALA A 575 0.91 17.08 -4.25
N PHE A 576 0.95 18.23 -3.58
CA PHE A 576 -0.22 18.80 -2.90
C PHE A 576 -1.41 18.96 -3.85
N ASP A 577 -1.16 19.46 -5.07
CA ASP A 577 -2.20 19.65 -6.08
C ASP A 577 -2.80 18.31 -6.57
N ALA A 578 -2.01 17.23 -6.62
CA ALA A 578 -2.45 15.89 -7.02
C ALA A 578 -3.21 15.15 -5.91
N ILE A 579 -2.74 15.25 -4.67
CA ILE A 579 -3.19 14.41 -3.55
C ILE A 579 -4.35 15.05 -2.80
N PHE A 580 -4.32 16.37 -2.62
CA PHE A 580 -5.32 17.10 -1.83
C PHE A 580 -6.19 17.97 -2.73
N ARG A 581 -5.61 18.98 -3.38
CA ARG A 581 -6.39 20.04 -4.03
C ARG A 581 -7.34 19.51 -5.10
N ARG A 582 -6.83 18.83 -6.13
CA ARG A 582 -7.67 18.33 -7.24
C ARG A 582 -8.73 17.32 -6.77
N PRO A 583 -8.39 16.30 -5.96
CA PRO A 583 -9.37 15.38 -5.39
C PRO A 583 -10.49 16.07 -4.60
N ILE A 584 -10.15 17.04 -3.75
CA ILE A 584 -11.12 17.72 -2.89
C ILE A 584 -11.98 18.70 -3.72
N GLU A 585 -11.36 19.57 -4.51
CA GLU A 585 -12.07 20.65 -5.22
C GLU A 585 -12.88 20.15 -6.41
N LYS A 586 -12.36 19.20 -7.19
CA LYS A 586 -13.04 18.72 -8.41
C LYS A 586 -13.97 17.55 -8.18
N PHE A 587 -13.64 16.69 -7.22
CA PHE A 587 -14.34 15.40 -7.04
C PHE A 587 -15.01 15.28 -5.65
N GLY A 588 -14.89 16.29 -4.78
CA GLY A 588 -15.50 16.26 -3.45
C GLY A 588 -14.99 15.15 -2.55
N ALA A 589 -13.74 14.70 -2.74
CA ALA A 589 -13.20 13.55 -2.03
C ALA A 589 -13.05 13.85 -0.53
N ILE A 590 -13.80 13.14 0.31
CA ILE A 590 -13.87 13.34 1.77
C ILE A 590 -12.57 12.87 2.46
N GLU A 591 -12.04 11.72 2.05
CA GLU A 591 -10.86 11.15 2.71
C GLU A 591 -9.62 12.08 2.63
N PRO A 592 -9.21 12.58 1.45
CA PRO A 592 -8.11 13.53 1.37
C PRO A 592 -8.34 14.79 2.20
N LEU A 593 -9.60 15.25 2.30
CA LEU A 593 -9.97 16.40 3.13
C LEU A 593 -9.75 16.12 4.62
N GLU A 594 -10.22 14.99 5.13
CA GLU A 594 -10.03 14.63 6.54
C GLU A 594 -8.55 14.42 6.88
N ARG A 595 -7.77 13.81 5.98
CA ARG A 595 -6.31 13.72 6.15
C ARG A 595 -5.65 15.10 6.18
N LEU A 596 -6.03 16.00 5.26
CA LEU A 596 -5.51 17.37 5.26
C LEU A 596 -5.86 18.10 6.56
N ARG A 597 -7.11 17.99 7.02
CA ARG A 597 -7.59 18.58 8.28
C ARG A 597 -6.78 18.09 9.47
N ALA A 598 -6.60 16.78 9.61
CA ALA A 598 -5.81 16.19 10.68
C ALA A 598 -4.37 16.75 10.69
N ARG A 599 -3.75 16.87 9.50
CA ARG A 599 -2.38 17.35 9.35
C ARG A 599 -2.18 18.82 9.71
N ILE A 600 -3.13 19.69 9.34
CA ILE A 600 -3.00 21.15 9.56
C ILE A 600 -3.56 21.63 10.89
N ARG A 601 -4.46 20.85 11.52
CA ARG A 601 -5.16 21.22 12.77
C ARG A 601 -4.23 21.72 13.88
N PRO A 602 -3.04 21.14 14.13
CA PRO A 602 -2.12 21.64 15.14
C PRO A 602 -1.63 23.07 14.89
N PHE A 603 -1.54 23.46 13.62
CA PHE A 603 -0.84 24.65 13.15
C PHE A 603 -1.77 25.71 12.56
N LEU A 604 -3.07 25.45 12.56
CA LEU A 604 -4.10 26.36 12.12
C LEU A 604 -5.08 26.59 13.27
N LEU A 605 -4.93 27.71 13.97
CA LEU A 605 -5.91 28.13 14.97
C LEU A 605 -6.96 29.00 14.30
N ARG A 606 -8.19 28.47 14.14
CA ARG A 606 -9.32 29.19 13.56
C ARG A 606 -10.50 29.19 14.53
N ARG A 607 -10.91 30.38 14.95
CA ARG A 607 -12.13 30.61 15.74
C ARG A 607 -13.05 31.59 15.03
N THR A 608 -14.34 31.28 15.05
CA THR A 608 -15.38 32.17 14.49
C THR A 608 -15.92 33.10 15.56
N LYS A 609 -16.43 34.27 15.18
CA LYS A 609 -17.09 35.18 16.14
C LYS A 609 -18.18 34.49 16.95
N GLU A 610 -19.01 33.68 16.28
CA GLU A 610 -20.07 32.89 16.89
C GLU A 610 -19.55 31.92 17.97
N SER A 611 -18.34 31.39 17.80
CA SER A 611 -17.74 30.44 18.75
C SER A 611 -17.15 31.09 20.01
N VAL A 612 -16.93 32.42 20.01
CA VAL A 612 -16.19 33.10 21.10
C VAL A 612 -16.84 34.38 21.64
N GLU A 613 -17.73 35.02 20.89
CA GLU A 613 -18.45 36.24 21.26
C GLU A 613 -19.96 35.96 21.31
N LEU A 614 -20.44 35.52 22.48
CA LEU A 614 -21.86 35.26 22.74
C LEU A 614 -22.71 36.55 22.84
N ASP A 615 -22.08 37.73 22.85
CA ASP A 615 -22.73 39.02 23.19
C ASP A 615 -23.04 39.93 21.97
N LEU A 616 -22.77 39.50 20.74
CA LEU A 616 -23.14 40.29 19.55
C LEU A 616 -24.55 39.94 19.08
N PRO A 617 -25.42 40.93 18.79
CA PRO A 617 -26.72 40.66 18.16
C PRO A 617 -26.52 40.01 16.78
N PRO A 618 -27.47 39.18 16.32
CA PRO A 618 -27.38 38.53 15.02
C PRO A 618 -27.30 39.57 13.89
N LYS A 619 -26.47 39.30 12.87
CA LYS A 619 -26.39 40.13 11.67
C LYS A 619 -27.67 39.96 10.85
N THR A 620 -28.35 41.06 10.52
CA THR A 620 -29.47 41.07 9.57
C THR A 620 -28.96 41.48 8.19
N GLU A 621 -29.10 40.61 7.19
CA GLU A 621 -28.85 40.94 5.79
C GLU A 621 -30.17 41.18 5.07
N VAL A 622 -30.29 42.34 4.40
CA VAL A 622 -31.44 42.68 3.57
C VAL A 622 -30.95 42.78 2.13
N VAL A 623 -31.43 41.89 1.28
CA VAL A 623 -31.10 41.89 -0.16
C VAL A 623 -32.17 42.69 -0.89
N GLU A 624 -31.81 43.89 -1.34
CA GLU A 624 -32.67 44.72 -2.20
C GLU A 624 -32.27 44.52 -3.66
N TYR A 625 -33.18 43.95 -4.44
CA TYR A 625 -33.02 43.85 -5.89
C TYR A 625 -33.48 45.15 -6.55
N VAL A 626 -32.61 45.76 -7.35
CA VAL A 626 -32.91 46.99 -8.09
C VAL A 626 -32.99 46.67 -9.57
N ASP A 627 -34.09 47.09 -10.21
CA ASP A 627 -34.23 46.97 -11.65
C ASP A 627 -33.36 48.01 -12.36
N LEU A 628 -32.70 47.62 -13.45
CA LEU A 628 -32.03 48.57 -14.35
C LEU A 628 -33.08 49.53 -14.93
N ASP A 629 -32.78 50.83 -14.88
CA ASP A 629 -33.57 51.82 -15.59
C ASP A 629 -33.48 51.62 -17.12
N THR A 630 -34.36 52.26 -17.88
CA THR A 630 -34.42 52.08 -19.32
C THR A 630 -33.09 52.43 -20.01
N ALA A 631 -32.43 53.51 -19.61
CA ALA A 631 -31.18 53.95 -20.24
C ALA A 631 -30.01 53.00 -19.90
N GLN A 632 -29.96 52.50 -18.68
CA GLN A 632 -29.00 51.50 -18.21
C GLN A 632 -29.23 50.16 -18.91
N ARG A 633 -30.49 49.76 -19.10
CA ARG A 633 -30.86 48.53 -19.82
C ARG A 633 -30.48 48.60 -21.29
N ASP A 634 -30.77 49.72 -21.95
CA ASP A 634 -30.39 49.93 -23.36
C ASP A 634 -28.86 49.91 -23.53
N LEU A 635 -28.11 50.54 -22.61
CA LEU A 635 -26.66 50.46 -22.60
C LEU A 635 -26.15 49.04 -22.34
N TYR A 636 -26.75 48.33 -21.38
CA TYR A 636 -26.37 46.96 -21.04
C TYR A 636 -26.59 46.01 -22.21
N GLU A 637 -27.75 46.08 -22.88
CA GLU A 637 -28.06 45.28 -24.07
C GLU A 637 -27.16 45.65 -25.26
N SER A 638 -26.70 46.92 -25.37
CA SER A 638 -25.76 47.32 -26.41
C SER A 638 -24.35 46.71 -26.28
N LEU A 639 -23.96 46.32 -25.05
CA LEU A 639 -22.67 45.69 -24.75
C LEU A 639 -22.73 44.16 -24.79
N ARG A 640 -23.93 43.59 -24.89
CA ARG A 640 -24.21 42.16 -24.91
C ARG A 640 -24.11 41.61 -26.34
N LEU A 641 -22.92 41.73 -26.94
CA LEU A 641 -22.57 41.14 -28.24
C LEU A 641 -22.16 39.68 -28.13
#